data_AF-A0A369HCG1-F1
#
_entry.id   AF-A0A369HCG1-F1
#
_cell.length_a   1.000
_cell.length_b   1.000
_cell.length_c   1.000
_cell.angle_alpha   90.00
_cell.angle_beta   90.00
_cell.angle_gamma   90.00
#
_symmetry.space_group_name_H-M   'P 1'
#
loop_
_entity.id
_entity.type
_entity.pdbx_description
1 polymer ?
#
loop_
_entity_poly.entity_id
_entity_poly.type
_entity_poly.pdbx_seq_one_letter_code
_entity_poly.pdbx_strand_id
1 'polypeptide(L)'
;MLSSKASPSRAVGFSRTAVRGLATVQDGTPKRTHGGLKDQDRIFQNLYGRYPADLKSAKKMGDWHRTKDILLKGYDWIIGEIKASGLRGRGGAGFPSGLKWSFMNVKDWDKDTKPRYLVVNADEGEPGTCKDREIMRKDPHKLVEGCLVAGRAMNATAAYIYMRGEFVHEAAVLQNAINEAYKDGLIGVNACGSGYDFDVYLHRGAGAYVCGEETSLIESLEGKPGKPRLKPPFPAAVGLFGCPSTVANVETVAVAPTICRRGAKWFASFGRERNQGTKLFCISGHVNNPCTVEEEMSIPLRELIDKHCGGVRGGWDNLQAVIPGGSSTPILPKSICDDQLMDFDALKDSQSGLGTAAVIVMDKSADVVRAIARLSHFYRHESCGQCTPCREGSKWTEQIMSRFEKGQGREREIDMLQELTKQVEGHTICALGEAFAWPIQGLIRHFRPELEARMQDFKKRTGGPALAGGWEHGTRAQGKLVSPDMASLLQQLTAFGTDIVGLERFLRLIQATLLTLTSYPTFLANGTKASALQQLQWRLNLTRRTVRLFWFLGSFEAGVARFTSDGWLGVLAQSALGMFGLVESVTLLDLFAVEGVAFWGADEAWRLDRQAQILWLVGLCADALTCAFRLRSISSVGGGAPSTEEKEEEKVKVKNEGEHKSLTSADGAKTAELYSRLVADLLDALIPASSIGYVSVDDGLIGIAMVCSTMLTATPTRCYKWYLQITP
;
A
#
# COMPACT_ATOMS: atom_id res chain seq x y z
N MET A 1 83.33 -26.74 -31.43
CA MET A 1 83.53 -28.21 -31.53
C MET A 1 82.18 -28.80 -31.91
N LEU A 2 82.00 -29.12 -33.21
CA LEU A 2 81.74 -30.48 -33.75
C LEU A 2 80.42 -31.08 -33.21
N SER A 3 79.42 -31.49 -33.99
CA SER A 3 79.43 -32.00 -35.36
C SER A 3 78.00 -32.21 -35.91
N SER A 4 77.88 -32.11 -37.25
CA SER A 4 77.02 -32.86 -38.20
C SER A 4 75.48 -32.87 -38.06
N LYS A 5 74.72 -32.21 -38.97
CA LYS A 5 74.24 -32.67 -40.31
C LYS A 5 73.12 -33.74 -40.19
N ALA A 6 71.93 -33.64 -40.80
CA ALA A 6 71.67 -33.30 -42.19
C ALA A 6 70.23 -32.77 -42.50
N SER A 7 70.23 -31.86 -43.48
CA SER A 7 69.29 -31.34 -44.51
C SER A 7 68.25 -32.28 -45.17
N PRO A 8 67.42 -31.83 -46.15
CA PRO A 8 66.90 -30.47 -46.50
C PRO A 8 65.39 -30.45 -46.88
N SER A 9 64.74 -29.28 -46.92
CA SER A 9 63.95 -28.87 -48.10
C SER A 9 63.35 -27.46 -48.01
N ARG A 10 63.79 -26.63 -48.97
CA ARG A 10 63.04 -25.60 -49.74
C ARG A 10 62.33 -24.43 -49.03
N ALA A 11 62.95 -23.27 -49.30
CA ALA A 11 62.39 -22.07 -49.93
C ALA A 11 61.39 -21.22 -49.13
N VAL A 12 61.90 -20.03 -48.82
CA VAL A 12 61.27 -18.85 -48.20
C VAL A 12 60.30 -18.18 -49.17
N GLY A 13 59.15 -17.74 -48.64
CA GLY A 13 58.28 -16.74 -49.26
C GLY A 13 57.73 -15.80 -48.19
N PHE A 14 58.09 -14.52 -48.30
CA PHE A 14 57.97 -13.47 -47.29
C PHE A 14 56.54 -12.98 -47.00
N SER A 15 56.39 -12.48 -45.78
CA SER A 15 55.52 -11.35 -45.37
C SER A 15 54.01 -11.57 -45.24
N ARG A 16 53.55 -11.61 -43.97
CA ARG A 16 52.41 -10.80 -43.49
C ARG A 16 52.35 -10.77 -41.95
N THR A 17 52.44 -9.55 -41.44
CA THR A 17 51.87 -8.97 -40.22
C THR A 17 51.30 -9.92 -39.17
N ALA A 18 51.81 -9.82 -37.95
CA ALA A 18 51.37 -10.52 -36.76
C ALA A 18 49.85 -10.35 -36.51
N VAL A 19 49.13 -11.47 -36.53
CA VAL A 19 47.81 -11.60 -35.92
C VAL A 19 47.98 -12.49 -34.68
N ARG A 20 47.68 -11.94 -33.51
CA ARG A 20 47.64 -12.66 -32.25
C ARG A 20 46.69 -13.85 -32.38
N GLY A 21 47.22 -15.07 -32.35
CA GLY A 21 46.43 -16.27 -32.15
C GLY A 21 45.80 -16.24 -30.77
N LEU A 22 44.47 -16.33 -30.74
CA LEU A 22 43.62 -16.37 -29.55
C LEU A 22 44.15 -17.36 -28.51
N ALA A 23 44.15 -16.95 -27.25
CA ALA A 23 44.37 -17.81 -26.11
C ALA A 23 43.44 -19.03 -26.21
N THR A 24 44.02 -20.23 -26.10
CA THR A 24 43.27 -21.46 -25.86
C THR A 24 42.37 -21.25 -24.66
N VAL A 25 41.06 -21.32 -24.88
CA VAL A 25 40.05 -21.42 -23.82
C VAL A 25 40.48 -22.59 -22.96
N GLN A 26 40.89 -22.31 -21.71
CA GLN A 26 41.05 -23.37 -20.72
C GLN A 26 39.71 -24.09 -20.66
N ASP A 27 39.72 -25.39 -20.94
CA ASP A 27 38.57 -26.26 -20.70
C ASP A 27 38.04 -25.94 -19.30
N GLY A 28 36.83 -25.39 -19.26
CA GLY A 28 36.24 -24.90 -18.02
C GLY A 28 36.24 -26.01 -16.97
N THR A 29 36.50 -25.62 -15.73
CA THR A 29 36.33 -26.46 -14.54
C THR A 29 35.07 -27.33 -14.72
N PRO A 30 35.14 -28.66 -14.51
CA PRO A 30 33.99 -29.54 -14.76
C PRO A 30 32.75 -28.97 -14.08
N LYS A 31 31.65 -28.81 -14.83
CA LYS A 31 30.37 -28.32 -14.30
C LYS A 31 29.94 -29.26 -13.20
N ARG A 32 30.19 -28.87 -11.95
CA ARG A 32 29.74 -29.60 -10.78
C ARG A 32 28.21 -29.61 -10.78
N THR A 33 27.62 -30.79 -10.77
CA THR A 33 26.20 -30.96 -10.45
C THR A 33 26.03 -30.82 -8.94
N HIS A 34 25.12 -29.96 -8.51
CA HIS A 34 24.80 -29.72 -7.10
C HIS A 34 23.51 -30.45 -6.73
N GLY A 35 23.43 -30.96 -5.49
CA GLY A 35 22.37 -31.84 -5.03
C GLY A 35 22.89 -33.27 -4.75
N GLY A 36 22.05 -34.10 -4.12
CA GLY A 36 22.45 -35.48 -3.80
C GLY A 36 23.27 -35.60 -2.52
N LEU A 37 22.93 -34.79 -1.52
CA LEU A 37 23.46 -34.84 -0.17
C LEU A 37 23.25 -36.25 0.41
N LYS A 38 24.35 -36.88 0.79
CA LYS A 38 24.33 -38.19 1.44
C LYS A 38 23.81 -38.05 2.86
N ASP A 39 23.14 -39.08 3.37
CA ASP A 39 22.57 -39.04 4.73
C ASP A 39 23.63 -38.81 5.82
N GLN A 40 24.84 -39.33 5.64
CA GLN A 40 25.97 -39.07 6.54
C GLN A 40 26.45 -37.61 6.55
N ASP A 41 26.13 -36.85 5.51
CA ASP A 41 26.50 -35.44 5.35
C ASP A 41 25.40 -34.49 5.83
N ARG A 42 24.23 -35.02 6.19
CA ARG A 42 23.15 -34.25 6.83
C ARG A 42 23.54 -33.88 8.27
N ILE A 43 23.35 -32.61 8.62
CA ILE A 43 23.62 -32.10 9.96
C ILE A 43 22.44 -32.43 10.89
N PHE A 44 21.21 -32.33 10.39
CA PHE A 44 19.98 -32.56 11.14
C PHE A 44 19.50 -34.01 10.98
N GLN A 45 20.18 -34.93 11.67
CA GLN A 45 19.95 -36.37 11.51
C GLN A 45 18.58 -36.85 12.03
N ASN A 46 17.99 -36.19 13.03
CA ASN A 46 16.67 -36.53 13.56
C ASN A 46 15.57 -35.59 13.07
N LEU A 47 15.74 -34.94 11.91
CA LEU A 47 14.78 -33.98 11.36
C LEU A 47 13.34 -34.52 11.23
N TYR A 48 13.17 -35.84 11.19
CA TYR A 48 11.86 -36.50 11.11
C TYR A 48 11.33 -37.04 12.45
N GLY A 49 12.08 -36.93 13.55
CA GLY A 49 11.67 -37.39 14.88
C GLY A 49 11.60 -38.92 14.97
N ARG A 50 12.50 -39.62 14.29
CA ARG A 50 12.60 -41.10 14.33
C ARG A 50 13.20 -41.59 15.64
N TYR A 51 14.00 -40.74 16.29
CA TYR A 51 14.60 -40.99 17.60
C TYR A 51 14.02 -40.00 18.64
N PRO A 52 14.04 -40.35 19.93
CA PRO A 52 13.67 -39.41 20.99
C PRO A 52 14.54 -38.15 20.98
N ALA A 53 13.97 -37.02 21.36
CA ALA A 53 14.66 -35.73 21.45
C ALA A 53 15.50 -35.56 22.75
N ASP A 54 15.82 -36.67 23.43
CA ASP A 54 16.53 -36.68 24.72
C ASP A 54 18.06 -36.59 24.56
N LEU A 55 18.74 -36.22 25.65
CA LEU A 55 20.20 -36.07 25.67
C LEU A 55 20.93 -37.36 25.32
N LYS A 56 20.38 -38.51 25.71
CA LYS A 56 20.97 -39.83 25.45
C LYS A 56 21.02 -40.13 23.95
N SER A 57 19.95 -39.83 23.23
CA SER A 57 19.85 -40.03 21.78
C SER A 57 20.69 -38.98 21.04
N ALA A 58 20.65 -37.72 21.49
CA ALA A 58 21.49 -36.65 20.93
C ALA A 58 22.99 -36.98 20.98
N LYS A 59 23.49 -37.45 22.14
CA LYS A 59 24.89 -37.88 22.29
C LYS A 59 25.28 -39.02 21.35
N LYS A 60 24.38 -39.96 21.07
CA LYS A 60 24.63 -41.05 20.10
C LYS A 60 24.74 -40.55 18.67
N MET A 61 24.04 -39.47 18.32
CA MET A 61 24.10 -38.80 17.02
C MET A 61 25.28 -37.82 16.90
N GLY A 62 26.12 -37.71 17.94
CA GLY A 62 27.33 -36.90 17.94
C GLY A 62 27.14 -35.46 18.45
N ASP A 63 25.96 -35.11 18.97
CA ASP A 63 25.79 -33.85 19.70
C ASP A 63 26.51 -33.92 21.06
N TRP A 64 26.98 -32.78 21.54
CA TRP A 64 27.83 -32.67 22.73
C TRP A 64 29.18 -33.44 22.64
N HIS A 65 29.56 -33.89 21.45
CA HIS A 65 30.83 -34.59 21.26
C HIS A 65 32.00 -33.59 21.24
N ARG A 66 32.91 -33.74 22.21
CA ARG A 66 34.13 -32.93 22.33
C ARG A 66 33.87 -31.42 22.33
N THR A 67 32.71 -30.99 22.82
CA THR A 67 32.34 -29.57 22.92
C THR A 67 33.35 -28.82 23.78
N LYS A 68 33.80 -29.40 24.90
CA LYS A 68 34.88 -28.85 25.75
C LYS A 68 36.12 -28.46 24.92
N ASP A 69 36.58 -29.35 24.04
CA ASP A 69 37.77 -29.09 23.21
C ASP A 69 37.54 -27.94 22.23
N ILE A 70 36.33 -27.82 21.67
CA ILE A 70 35.93 -26.69 20.82
C ILE A 70 35.98 -25.38 21.63
N LEU A 71 35.46 -25.36 22.85
CA LEU A 71 35.44 -24.18 23.71
C LEU A 71 36.85 -23.73 24.13
N LEU A 72 37.73 -24.69 24.41
CA LEU A 72 39.12 -24.44 24.82
C LEU A 72 40.03 -23.95 23.69
N LYS A 73 39.67 -24.19 22.42
CA LYS A 73 40.38 -23.60 21.26
C LYS A 73 40.20 -22.08 21.16
N GLY A 74 39.25 -21.50 21.91
CA GLY A 74 39.07 -20.05 22.01
C GLY A 74 38.18 -19.44 20.92
N TYR A 75 37.70 -18.23 21.19
CA TYR A 75 36.72 -17.55 20.34
C TYR A 75 37.25 -17.24 18.94
N ASP A 76 38.53 -16.85 18.81
CA ASP A 76 39.14 -16.52 17.52
C ASP A 76 39.18 -17.73 16.58
N TRP A 77 39.48 -18.91 17.11
CA TRP A 77 39.46 -20.15 16.33
C TRP A 77 38.04 -20.47 15.85
N ILE A 78 37.03 -20.38 16.72
CA ILE A 78 35.63 -20.67 16.36
C ILE A 78 35.15 -19.68 15.28
N ILE A 79 35.38 -18.38 15.44
CA ILE A 79 35.07 -17.37 14.43
C ILE A 79 35.80 -17.67 13.12
N GLY A 80 37.09 -18.04 13.19
CA GLY A 80 37.91 -18.39 12.05
C GLY A 80 37.34 -19.57 11.25
N GLU A 81 36.98 -20.66 11.92
CA GLU A 81 36.35 -21.82 11.29
C GLU A 81 35.00 -21.46 10.64
N ILE A 82 34.16 -20.68 11.32
CA ILE A 82 32.85 -20.30 10.77
C ILE A 82 33.02 -19.35 9.57
N LYS A 83 33.99 -18.43 9.60
CA LYS A 83 34.33 -17.59 8.42
C LYS A 83 34.84 -18.46 7.26
N ALA A 84 35.76 -19.38 7.54
CA ALA A 84 36.33 -20.29 6.53
C ALA A 84 35.29 -21.25 5.94
N SER A 85 34.24 -21.59 6.68
CA SER A 85 33.15 -22.45 6.21
C SER A 85 32.27 -21.79 5.13
N GLY A 86 32.32 -20.45 5.02
CA GLY A 86 31.43 -19.71 4.12
C GLY A 86 29.97 -19.63 4.60
N LEU A 87 29.68 -19.98 5.86
CA LEU A 87 28.32 -19.96 6.40
C LEU A 87 27.68 -18.56 6.29
N ARG A 88 26.55 -18.50 5.60
CA ARG A 88 25.67 -17.33 5.50
C ARG A 88 24.42 -17.52 6.35
N GLY A 89 23.90 -16.43 6.89
CA GLY A 89 22.78 -16.43 7.83
C GLY A 89 21.53 -17.09 7.24
N ARG A 90 20.99 -18.08 7.94
CA ARG A 90 19.89 -18.95 7.49
C ARG A 90 18.48 -18.41 7.80
N GLY A 91 18.38 -17.13 8.20
CA GLY A 91 17.12 -16.47 8.54
C GLY A 91 16.47 -15.66 7.41
N GLY A 92 17.17 -15.42 6.29
CA GLY A 92 16.60 -14.64 5.17
C GLY A 92 17.61 -13.74 4.48
N ALA A 93 18.30 -12.89 5.27
CA ALA A 93 19.20 -11.87 4.76
C ALA A 93 20.51 -12.42 4.16
N GLY A 94 20.90 -13.66 4.48
CA GLY A 94 22.10 -14.28 3.93
C GLY A 94 23.41 -13.58 4.31
N PHE A 95 23.45 -12.84 5.42
CA PHE A 95 24.67 -12.15 5.88
C PHE A 95 25.74 -13.16 6.35
N PRO A 96 27.04 -13.00 6.01
CA PRO A 96 28.09 -13.93 6.44
C PRO A 96 28.18 -14.06 7.97
N SER A 97 27.91 -15.25 8.50
CA SER A 97 27.67 -15.45 9.94
C SER A 97 28.94 -15.29 10.78
N GLY A 98 30.07 -15.81 10.31
CA GLY A 98 31.35 -15.62 11.01
C GLY A 98 31.80 -14.16 11.06
N LEU A 99 31.49 -13.37 10.02
CA LEU A 99 31.70 -11.92 10.04
C LEU A 99 30.78 -11.24 11.07
N LYS A 100 29.50 -11.61 11.08
CA LYS A 100 28.53 -11.08 12.05
C LYS A 100 28.99 -11.29 13.49
N TRP A 101 29.44 -12.49 13.80
CA TRP A 101 29.87 -12.87 15.14
C TRP A 101 31.13 -12.12 15.57
N SER A 102 32.02 -11.79 14.61
CA SER A 102 33.21 -11.00 14.93
C SER A 102 32.92 -9.55 15.36
N PHE A 103 31.72 -9.03 15.11
CA PHE A 103 31.34 -7.70 15.59
C PHE A 103 31.13 -7.63 17.11
N MET A 104 30.97 -8.77 17.78
CA MET A 104 30.81 -8.82 19.24
C MET A 104 32.13 -8.66 20.00
N ASN A 105 33.25 -9.03 19.37
CA ASN A 105 34.60 -8.99 19.96
C ASN A 105 35.40 -7.83 19.37
N VAL A 106 34.90 -6.61 19.56
CA VAL A 106 35.62 -5.39 19.16
C VAL A 106 36.95 -5.25 19.91
N LYS A 107 37.83 -4.36 19.47
CA LYS A 107 39.07 -4.07 20.20
C LYS A 107 38.72 -3.67 21.65
N ASP A 108 39.46 -4.20 22.62
CA ASP A 108 39.27 -3.96 24.05
C ASP A 108 37.91 -4.45 24.61
N TRP A 109 37.25 -5.41 23.93
CA TRP A 109 35.97 -5.98 24.39
C TRP A 109 36.02 -6.59 25.79
N ASP A 110 37.20 -7.05 26.21
CA ASP A 110 37.52 -7.66 27.50
C ASP A 110 37.59 -6.65 28.64
N LYS A 111 37.74 -5.35 28.32
CA LYS A 111 37.69 -4.25 29.29
C LYS A 111 36.28 -3.75 29.55
N ASP A 112 35.33 -4.09 28.69
CA ASP A 112 33.92 -3.76 28.87
C ASP A 112 33.30 -4.68 29.92
N THR A 113 32.79 -4.09 31.00
CA THR A 113 32.18 -4.82 32.12
C THR A 113 30.76 -5.28 31.82
N LYS A 114 30.18 -4.86 30.69
CA LYS A 114 28.82 -5.27 30.31
C LYS A 114 28.80 -6.75 29.92
N PRO A 115 27.76 -7.50 30.34
CA PRO A 115 27.52 -8.83 29.82
C PRO A 115 27.24 -8.76 28.32
N ARG A 116 27.53 -9.85 27.61
CA ARG A 116 27.27 -9.97 26.16
C ARG A 116 26.21 -11.04 25.94
N TYR A 117 25.30 -10.83 25.00
CA TYR A 117 24.19 -11.77 24.80
C TYR A 117 24.16 -12.36 23.40
N LEU A 118 23.99 -13.67 23.32
CA LEU A 118 23.48 -14.31 22.12
C LEU A 118 21.96 -14.29 22.20
N VAL A 119 21.31 -13.85 21.14
CA VAL A 119 19.86 -13.93 21.02
C VAL A 119 19.54 -14.85 19.84
N VAL A 120 18.91 -15.98 20.12
CA VAL A 120 18.52 -16.93 19.09
C VAL A 120 17.11 -16.58 18.63
N ASN A 121 16.99 -16.23 17.35
CA ASN A 121 15.70 -15.98 16.71
C ASN A 121 15.05 -17.31 16.36
N ALA A 122 14.03 -17.67 17.12
CA ALA A 122 13.22 -18.87 16.98
C ALA A 122 11.71 -18.53 16.84
N ASP A 123 11.40 -17.34 16.31
CA ASP A 123 10.02 -16.89 16.08
C ASP A 123 9.40 -17.55 14.85
N GLU A 124 10.13 -17.74 13.75
CA GLU A 124 9.66 -18.43 12.53
C GLU A 124 8.21 -18.05 12.13
N GLY A 125 7.92 -16.75 12.09
CA GLY A 125 6.62 -16.23 11.65
C GLY A 125 6.39 -16.31 10.13
N GLU A 126 7.44 -16.52 9.34
CA GLU A 126 7.44 -16.41 7.87
C GLU A 126 6.57 -17.51 7.20
N PRO A 127 5.52 -17.13 6.44
CA PRO A 127 4.68 -18.08 5.73
C PRO A 127 5.47 -19.04 4.82
N GLY A 128 5.16 -20.33 4.92
CA GLY A 128 5.86 -21.41 4.23
C GLY A 128 7.06 -21.98 4.98
N THR A 129 7.54 -21.31 6.03
CA THR A 129 8.73 -21.74 6.79
C THR A 129 8.34 -22.58 8.00
N CYS A 130 8.95 -23.76 8.15
CA CYS A 130 8.75 -24.65 9.30
C CYS A 130 10.01 -25.45 9.66
N LYS A 131 11.19 -24.98 9.25
CA LYS A 131 12.50 -25.62 9.47
C LYS A 131 12.99 -25.47 10.91
N ASP A 132 12.83 -24.29 11.49
CA ASP A 132 13.31 -23.97 12.83
C ASP A 132 12.44 -24.70 13.86
N ARG A 133 11.13 -24.80 13.59
CA ARG A 133 10.21 -25.70 14.28
C ARG A 133 10.78 -27.11 14.37
N GLU A 134 11.19 -27.72 13.25
CA GLU A 134 11.72 -29.09 13.27
C GLU A 134 12.95 -29.23 14.17
N ILE A 135 13.88 -28.28 14.12
CA ILE A 135 15.07 -28.29 14.97
C ILE A 135 14.65 -28.26 16.45
N MET A 136 13.73 -27.36 16.83
CA MET A 136 13.31 -27.18 18.23
C MET A 136 12.58 -28.39 18.81
N ARG A 137 11.72 -29.07 18.05
CA ARG A 137 10.99 -30.25 18.57
C ARG A 137 11.72 -31.59 18.44
N LYS A 138 12.69 -31.72 17.53
CA LYS A 138 13.28 -33.03 17.21
C LYS A 138 14.78 -33.13 17.44
N ASP A 139 15.52 -32.02 17.29
CA ASP A 139 16.96 -31.94 17.54
C ASP A 139 17.31 -30.77 18.52
N PRO A 140 16.62 -30.63 19.67
CA PRO A 140 16.79 -29.47 20.55
C PRO A 140 18.20 -29.37 21.15
N HIS A 141 18.85 -30.49 21.46
CA HIS A 141 20.21 -30.50 22.00
C HIS A 141 21.25 -29.93 21.03
N LYS A 142 21.06 -30.10 19.72
CA LYS A 142 21.92 -29.50 18.70
C LYS A 142 21.83 -27.97 18.71
N LEU A 143 20.63 -27.43 18.96
CA LEU A 143 20.43 -26.00 19.16
C LEU A 143 21.10 -25.51 20.45
N VAL A 144 20.88 -26.20 21.58
CA VAL A 144 21.46 -25.80 22.88
C VAL A 144 23.00 -25.85 22.84
N GLU A 145 23.58 -26.89 22.22
CA GLU A 145 25.03 -26.95 21.98
C GLU A 145 25.48 -25.80 21.05
N GLY A 146 24.68 -25.51 20.01
CA GLY A 146 24.88 -24.37 19.12
C GLY A 146 24.94 -23.04 19.88
N CYS A 147 24.03 -22.84 20.84
CA CYS A 147 24.03 -21.65 21.71
C CYS A 147 25.36 -21.52 22.45
N LEU A 148 25.87 -22.62 23.02
CA LEU A 148 27.13 -22.61 23.76
C LEU A 148 28.33 -22.32 22.85
N VAL A 149 28.42 -22.95 21.68
CA VAL A 149 29.54 -22.76 20.74
C VAL A 149 29.50 -21.35 20.13
N ALA A 150 28.34 -20.88 19.67
CA ALA A 150 28.19 -19.52 19.14
C ALA A 150 28.36 -18.47 20.25
N GLY A 151 27.88 -18.75 21.46
CA GLY A 151 28.07 -17.91 22.64
C GLY A 151 29.55 -17.75 22.96
N ARG A 152 30.30 -18.86 23.02
CA ARG A 152 31.75 -18.85 23.22
C ARG A 152 32.50 -18.09 22.13
N ALA A 153 32.06 -18.20 20.87
CA ALA A 153 32.64 -17.46 19.75
C ALA A 153 32.49 -15.94 19.92
N MET A 154 31.41 -15.48 20.54
CA MET A 154 31.10 -14.06 20.76
C MET A 154 31.37 -13.59 22.20
N ASN A 155 31.97 -14.46 23.02
CA ASN A 155 32.15 -14.27 24.45
C ASN A 155 30.86 -13.82 25.17
N ALA A 156 29.72 -14.41 24.80
CA ALA A 156 28.43 -14.14 25.41
C ALA A 156 28.36 -14.72 26.83
N THR A 157 27.69 -14.06 27.77
CA THR A 157 27.45 -14.58 29.12
C THR A 157 26.23 -15.50 29.14
N ALA A 158 25.25 -15.25 28.27
CA ALA A 158 24.05 -16.06 28.16
C ALA A 158 23.49 -16.07 26.73
N ALA A 159 22.69 -17.08 26.43
CA ALA A 159 21.81 -17.14 25.28
C ALA A 159 20.35 -16.95 25.68
N TYR A 160 19.64 -16.07 24.99
CA TYR A 160 18.19 -15.96 25.03
C TYR A 160 17.60 -16.54 23.76
N ILE A 161 16.90 -17.67 23.87
CA ILE A 161 16.14 -18.24 22.77
C ILE A 161 14.76 -17.61 22.78
N TYR A 162 14.49 -16.74 21.80
CA TYR A 162 13.18 -16.12 21.62
C TYR A 162 12.34 -16.99 20.71
N MET A 163 11.41 -17.73 21.32
CA MET A 163 10.56 -18.68 20.63
C MET A 163 9.20 -18.07 20.32
N ARG A 164 8.64 -18.46 19.17
CA ARG A 164 7.28 -18.12 18.77
C ARG A 164 6.26 -18.43 19.88
N GLY A 165 5.26 -17.56 20.03
CA GLY A 165 4.18 -17.77 20.99
C GLY A 165 3.36 -19.03 20.74
N GLU A 166 3.10 -19.37 19.47
CA GLU A 166 2.27 -20.51 19.08
C GLU A 166 2.97 -21.86 19.27
N PHE A 167 4.29 -21.87 19.42
CA PHE A 167 5.13 -23.07 19.57
C PHE A 167 5.17 -23.57 21.01
N VAL A 168 4.00 -23.90 21.57
CA VAL A 168 3.85 -24.35 22.97
C VAL A 168 4.53 -25.70 23.20
N HIS A 169 4.33 -26.66 22.30
CA HIS A 169 4.89 -28.01 22.45
C HIS A 169 6.41 -28.00 22.25
N GLU A 170 6.88 -27.32 21.21
CA GLU A 170 8.29 -27.11 20.92
C GLU A 170 9.00 -26.41 22.09
N ALA A 171 8.35 -25.45 22.76
CA ALA A 171 8.87 -24.80 23.97
C ALA A 171 9.08 -25.80 25.10
N ALA A 172 8.11 -26.66 25.37
CA ALA A 172 8.22 -27.68 26.41
C ALA A 172 9.35 -28.67 26.12
N VAL A 173 9.47 -29.12 24.86
CA VAL A 173 10.54 -30.02 24.44
C VAL A 173 11.92 -29.37 24.58
N LEU A 174 12.07 -28.14 24.10
CA LEU A 174 13.34 -27.41 24.19
C LEU A 174 13.70 -27.09 25.64
N GLN A 175 12.73 -26.71 26.48
CA GLN A 175 12.97 -26.47 27.91
C GLN A 175 13.42 -27.76 28.62
N ASN A 176 12.85 -28.92 28.26
CA ASN A 176 13.31 -30.20 28.80
C ASN A 176 14.76 -30.49 28.40
N ALA A 177 15.13 -30.25 27.13
CA ALA A 177 16.51 -30.42 26.67
C ALA A 177 17.50 -29.45 27.36
N ILE A 178 17.07 -28.20 27.63
CA ILE A 178 17.83 -27.23 28.41
C ILE A 178 18.04 -27.76 29.85
N ASN A 179 16.98 -28.25 30.49
CA ASN A 179 17.05 -28.81 31.85
C ASN A 179 17.98 -30.03 31.91
N GLU A 180 17.93 -30.91 30.91
CA GLU A 180 18.84 -32.05 30.79
C GLU A 180 20.30 -31.59 30.63
N ALA A 181 20.55 -30.56 29.83
CA ALA A 181 21.88 -30.01 29.63
C ALA A 181 22.45 -29.35 30.90
N TYR A 182 21.61 -28.64 31.68
CA TYR A 182 22.00 -28.13 33.01
C TYR A 182 22.31 -29.27 33.98
N LYS A 183 21.46 -30.31 34.03
CA LYS A 183 21.63 -31.46 34.93
C LYS A 183 22.93 -32.23 34.67
N ASP A 184 23.36 -32.32 33.42
CA ASP A 184 24.60 -33.00 33.02
C ASP A 184 25.84 -32.07 33.04
N GLY A 185 25.69 -30.81 33.48
CA GLY A 185 26.79 -29.84 33.54
C GLY A 185 27.32 -29.39 32.18
N LEU A 186 26.50 -29.50 31.12
CA LEU A 186 26.86 -29.12 29.77
C LEU A 186 26.75 -27.60 29.54
N ILE A 187 25.84 -26.95 30.26
CA ILE A 187 25.62 -25.50 30.32
C ILE A 187 25.49 -25.05 31.78
N GLY A 188 25.51 -23.74 32.01
CA GLY A 188 25.55 -23.11 33.34
C GLY A 188 26.97 -22.77 33.76
N VAL A 189 27.24 -22.85 35.06
CA VAL A 189 28.58 -22.61 35.62
C VAL A 189 29.53 -23.70 35.13
N ASN A 190 30.69 -23.29 34.61
CA ASN A 190 31.72 -24.17 34.08
C ASN A 190 31.17 -25.14 33.01
N ALA A 191 30.50 -24.60 31.99
CA ALA A 191 29.86 -25.33 30.91
C ALA A 191 30.81 -26.38 30.29
N CYS A 192 30.37 -27.63 30.21
CA CYS A 192 31.17 -28.78 29.74
C CYS A 192 32.52 -28.97 30.47
N GLY A 193 32.68 -28.40 31.66
CA GLY A 193 33.95 -28.43 32.41
C GLY A 193 35.08 -27.66 31.74
N SER A 194 34.79 -26.62 30.95
CA SER A 194 35.79 -25.83 30.19
C SER A 194 36.30 -24.57 30.88
N GLY A 195 35.74 -24.20 32.03
CA GLY A 195 36.00 -22.94 32.75
C GLY A 195 35.24 -21.73 32.20
N TYR A 196 34.18 -21.96 31.41
CA TYR A 196 33.37 -20.90 30.80
C TYR A 196 31.93 -20.99 31.32
N ASP A 197 31.44 -19.92 31.94
CA ASP A 197 30.08 -19.84 32.45
C ASP A 197 29.14 -19.39 31.35
N PHE A 198 28.05 -20.13 31.12
CA PHE A 198 27.11 -19.83 30.04
C PHE A 198 25.71 -20.34 30.31
N ASP A 199 24.77 -19.42 30.50
CA ASP A 199 23.36 -19.75 30.73
C ASP A 199 22.53 -19.72 29.44
N VAL A 200 21.45 -20.52 29.41
CA VAL A 200 20.49 -20.55 28.30
C VAL A 200 19.08 -20.33 28.85
N TYR A 201 18.47 -19.22 28.44
CA TYR A 201 17.11 -18.85 28.80
C TYR A 201 16.18 -19.03 27.60
N LEU A 202 15.00 -19.61 27.86
CA LEU A 202 13.92 -19.69 26.89
C LEU A 202 12.88 -18.60 27.18
N HIS A 203 12.60 -17.76 26.19
CA HIS A 203 11.56 -16.75 26.27
C HIS A 203 10.54 -16.98 25.15
N ARG A 204 9.25 -16.81 25.44
CA ARG A 204 8.18 -17.00 24.46
C ARG A 204 7.56 -15.66 24.08
N GLY A 205 7.44 -15.41 22.78
CA GLY A 205 6.65 -14.33 22.21
C GLY A 205 5.14 -14.59 22.31
N ALA A 206 4.36 -13.78 21.60
CA ALA A 206 2.89 -13.79 21.69
C ALA A 206 2.19 -13.62 20.32
N GLY A 207 2.74 -14.24 19.27
CA GLY A 207 2.11 -14.31 17.94
C GLY A 207 2.21 -13.01 17.14
N ALA A 208 3.44 -12.56 16.87
CA ALA A 208 3.70 -11.38 16.05
C ALA A 208 4.91 -11.60 15.15
N TYR A 209 4.71 -11.73 13.84
CA TYR A 209 5.78 -11.99 12.86
C TYR A 209 6.85 -10.88 12.86
N VAL A 210 6.46 -9.63 13.12
CA VAL A 210 7.41 -8.51 13.24
C VAL A 210 8.39 -8.69 14.39
N CYS A 211 8.07 -9.47 15.43
CA CYS A 211 9.01 -9.82 16.50
C CYS A 211 10.08 -10.82 16.04
N GLY A 212 9.95 -11.42 14.86
CA GLY A 212 11.01 -12.17 14.20
C GLY A 212 12.09 -11.27 13.56
N GLU A 213 11.89 -9.95 13.48
CA GLU A 213 12.95 -9.02 13.06
C GLU A 213 13.98 -8.81 14.18
N GLU A 214 15.26 -8.74 13.83
CA GLU A 214 16.38 -8.70 14.80
C GLU A 214 16.24 -7.67 15.92
N THR A 215 15.92 -6.42 15.61
CA THR A 215 15.81 -5.36 16.64
C THR A 215 14.46 -5.35 17.35
N SER A 216 13.40 -5.73 16.65
CA SER A 216 12.06 -5.92 17.22
C SER A 216 12.04 -7.03 18.25
N LEU A 217 12.74 -8.13 17.97
CA LEU A 217 12.92 -9.27 18.87
C LEU A 217 13.57 -8.83 20.18
N ILE A 218 14.61 -7.99 20.09
CA ILE A 218 15.28 -7.42 21.25
C ILE A 218 14.31 -6.57 22.08
N GLU A 219 13.52 -5.69 21.45
CA GLU A 219 12.52 -4.88 22.15
C GLU A 219 11.44 -5.74 22.83
N SER A 220 10.97 -6.80 22.16
CA SER A 220 10.02 -7.74 22.74
C SER A 220 10.60 -8.50 23.94
N LEU A 221 11.87 -8.91 23.88
CA LEU A 221 12.57 -9.55 25.01
C LEU A 221 12.71 -8.60 26.21
N GLU A 222 12.86 -7.30 25.96
CA GLU A 222 12.92 -6.27 27.00
C GLU A 222 11.55 -5.96 27.63
N GLY A 223 10.49 -6.66 27.21
CA GLY A 223 9.12 -6.44 27.71
C GLY A 223 8.42 -5.23 27.10
N LYS A 224 8.97 -4.66 26.02
CA LYS A 224 8.37 -3.56 25.26
C LYS A 224 7.55 -4.11 24.08
N PRO A 225 6.73 -3.28 23.42
CA PRO A 225 6.12 -3.66 22.15
C PRO A 225 7.20 -4.02 21.12
N GLY A 226 7.00 -5.08 20.33
CA GLY A 226 7.90 -5.50 19.23
C GLY A 226 7.92 -4.52 18.07
N LYS A 227 8.52 -3.35 18.30
CA LYS A 227 8.70 -2.28 17.33
C LYS A 227 10.20 -2.14 17.04
N PRO A 228 10.66 -2.37 15.81
CA PRO A 228 12.08 -2.30 15.45
C PRO A 228 12.78 -0.99 15.89
N ARG A 229 14.07 -1.10 16.19
CA ARG A 229 14.94 0.07 16.42
C ARG A 229 15.51 0.55 15.09
N LEU A 230 15.72 1.87 14.96
CA LEU A 230 16.47 2.42 13.83
C LEU A 230 17.95 2.01 13.95
N LYS A 231 18.54 1.59 12.83
CA LYS A 231 19.99 1.32 12.73
C LYS A 231 20.64 2.55 12.09
N PRO A 232 21.71 3.15 12.67
CA PRO A 232 22.39 2.83 13.94
C PRO A 232 21.66 3.34 15.21
N PRO A 233 21.96 2.77 16.41
CA PRO A 233 23.04 1.82 16.71
C PRO A 233 22.71 0.35 16.36
N PHE A 234 23.73 -0.40 15.94
CA PHE A 234 23.59 -1.83 15.67
C PHE A 234 23.53 -2.65 16.96
N PRO A 235 22.84 -3.81 16.98
CA PRO A 235 22.75 -4.68 18.16
C PRO A 235 24.10 -5.09 18.76
N ALA A 236 25.12 -5.28 17.90
CA ALA A 236 26.46 -5.65 18.36
C ALA A 236 27.12 -4.58 19.25
N ALA A 237 26.66 -3.33 19.17
CA ALA A 237 27.07 -2.26 20.08
C ALA A 237 26.06 -2.07 21.22
N VAL A 238 24.77 -1.89 20.89
CA VAL A 238 23.69 -1.65 21.85
C VAL A 238 22.48 -2.50 21.48
N GLY A 239 22.41 -3.70 22.05
CA GLY A 239 21.37 -4.69 21.82
C GLY A 239 20.47 -4.88 23.05
N LEU A 240 20.31 -6.13 23.47
CA LEU A 240 19.46 -6.55 24.58
C LEU A 240 19.91 -5.93 25.90
N PHE A 241 18.98 -5.26 26.59
CA PHE A 241 19.24 -4.51 27.83
C PHE A 241 20.35 -3.46 27.70
N GLY A 242 20.52 -2.89 26.49
CA GLY A 242 21.59 -1.94 26.19
C GLY A 242 23.00 -2.56 26.17
N CYS A 243 23.09 -3.89 26.15
CA CYS A 243 24.32 -4.65 26.12
C CYS A 243 24.65 -5.15 24.69
N PRO A 244 25.93 -5.36 24.35
CA PRO A 244 26.31 -5.95 23.07
C PRO A 244 25.59 -7.27 22.84
N SER A 245 24.87 -7.38 21.72
CA SER A 245 24.08 -8.58 21.41
C SER A 245 24.13 -8.93 19.93
N THR A 246 24.08 -10.21 19.61
CA THR A 246 23.90 -10.69 18.23
C THR A 246 22.68 -11.56 18.13
N VAL A 247 21.80 -11.23 17.18
CA VAL A 247 20.66 -12.09 16.84
C VAL A 247 21.03 -13.05 15.72
N ALA A 248 20.81 -14.34 15.91
CA ALA A 248 21.07 -15.36 14.90
C ALA A 248 19.91 -16.38 14.82
N ASN A 249 19.57 -16.81 13.60
CA ASN A 249 18.52 -17.80 13.38
C ASN A 249 18.90 -19.17 13.96
N VAL A 250 17.91 -19.95 14.43
CA VAL A 250 18.07 -21.32 14.96
C VAL A 250 18.97 -22.18 14.07
N GLU A 251 18.66 -22.31 12.77
CA GLU A 251 19.46 -23.13 11.85
C GLU A 251 20.94 -22.69 11.80
N THR A 252 21.23 -21.38 11.78
CA THR A 252 22.62 -20.87 11.76
C THR A 252 23.39 -21.24 13.01
N VAL A 253 22.72 -21.19 14.17
CA VAL A 253 23.32 -21.49 15.47
C VAL A 253 23.50 -23.01 15.63
N ALA A 254 22.51 -23.81 15.25
CA ALA A 254 22.52 -25.26 15.41
C ALA A 254 23.54 -25.96 14.50
N VAL A 255 23.88 -25.42 13.33
CA VAL A 255 24.92 -26.02 12.45
C VAL A 255 26.35 -25.77 12.97
N ALA A 256 26.55 -24.74 13.79
CA ALA A 256 27.88 -24.27 14.17
C ALA A 256 28.74 -25.33 14.90
N PRO A 257 28.23 -26.09 15.88
CA PRO A 257 29.00 -27.15 16.53
C PRO A 257 29.46 -28.21 15.52
N THR A 258 28.59 -28.59 14.59
CA THR A 258 28.91 -29.60 13.57
C THR A 258 29.97 -29.10 12.60
N ILE A 259 29.93 -27.81 12.21
CA ILE A 259 30.99 -27.18 11.40
C ILE A 259 32.33 -27.22 12.16
N CYS A 260 32.35 -26.85 13.44
CA CYS A 260 33.58 -26.90 14.25
C CYS A 260 34.10 -28.34 14.45
N ARG A 261 33.23 -29.34 14.50
CA ARG A 261 33.61 -30.76 14.61
C ARG A 261 34.14 -31.34 13.30
N ARG A 262 33.41 -31.15 12.20
CA ARG A 262 33.72 -31.76 10.89
C ARG A 262 34.71 -30.94 10.07
N GLY A 263 34.91 -29.67 10.44
CA GLY A 263 35.85 -28.73 9.84
C GLY A 263 35.20 -27.84 8.79
N ALA A 264 35.68 -26.59 8.72
CA ALA A 264 35.21 -25.58 7.76
C ALA A 264 35.24 -26.05 6.30
N LYS A 265 36.31 -26.74 5.89
CA LYS A 265 36.49 -27.22 4.51
C LYS A 265 35.41 -28.21 4.08
N TRP A 266 34.93 -29.06 5.00
CA TRP A 266 33.85 -30.00 4.71
C TRP A 266 32.55 -29.26 4.40
N PHE A 267 32.18 -28.29 5.24
CA PHE A 267 30.96 -27.51 4.99
C PHE A 267 31.09 -26.63 3.74
N ALA A 268 32.26 -26.00 3.54
CA ALA A 268 32.59 -25.21 2.36
C ALA A 268 32.64 -26.05 1.06
N SER A 269 32.75 -27.36 1.18
CA SER A 269 32.75 -28.26 0.02
C SER A 269 31.37 -28.41 -0.61
N PHE A 270 30.28 -27.99 0.04
CA PHE A 270 28.93 -28.04 -0.50
C PHE A 270 28.51 -26.71 -1.11
N GLY A 271 27.69 -26.75 -2.16
CA GLY A 271 27.15 -25.57 -2.84
C GLY A 271 28.17 -24.83 -3.71
N ARG A 272 27.72 -23.73 -4.32
CA ARG A 272 28.59 -22.83 -5.10
C ARG A 272 29.44 -21.94 -4.20
N GLU A 273 30.45 -21.33 -4.81
CA GLU A 273 31.21 -20.26 -4.14
C GLU A 273 30.26 -19.18 -3.63
N ARG A 274 30.53 -18.67 -2.41
CA ARG A 274 29.71 -17.70 -1.67
C ARG A 274 28.31 -18.21 -1.28
N ASN A 275 28.00 -19.47 -1.56
CA ASN A 275 26.72 -20.12 -1.27
C ASN A 275 26.96 -21.50 -0.64
N GLN A 276 27.90 -21.55 0.30
CA GLN A 276 28.36 -22.82 0.83
C GLN A 276 27.42 -23.47 1.86
N GLY A 277 27.51 -24.80 1.92
CA GLY A 277 26.92 -25.63 2.96
C GLY A 277 25.63 -26.33 2.56
N THR A 278 24.94 -26.82 3.58
CA THR A 278 23.59 -27.39 3.47
C THR A 278 22.54 -26.36 3.89
N LYS A 279 21.28 -26.62 3.52
CA LYS A 279 20.12 -25.80 3.88
C LYS A 279 18.90 -26.68 4.12
N LEU A 280 18.13 -26.35 5.14
CA LEU A 280 16.78 -26.88 5.31
C LEU A 280 15.82 -26.18 4.34
N PHE A 281 15.24 -26.95 3.42
CA PHE A 281 14.20 -26.52 2.50
C PHE A 281 12.83 -26.93 3.04
N CYS A 282 11.88 -26.00 3.06
CA CYS A 282 10.48 -26.28 3.42
C CYS A 282 9.65 -26.21 2.14
N ILE A 283 9.31 -27.35 1.53
CA ILE A 283 8.52 -27.38 0.31
C ILE A 283 7.04 -27.55 0.68
N SER A 284 6.24 -26.58 0.26
CA SER A 284 4.82 -26.45 0.58
C SER A 284 3.99 -26.08 -0.67
N GLY A 285 2.66 -26.06 -0.52
CA GLY A 285 1.74 -25.73 -1.61
C GLY A 285 1.39 -26.94 -2.48
N HIS A 286 1.28 -26.75 -3.79
CA HIS A 286 0.75 -27.71 -4.75
C HIS A 286 1.79 -28.73 -5.25
N VAL A 287 2.42 -29.45 -4.31
CA VAL A 287 3.28 -30.63 -4.57
C VAL A 287 2.60 -31.91 -4.09
N ASN A 288 3.05 -33.07 -4.60
CA ASN A 288 2.44 -34.35 -4.21
C ASN A 288 2.70 -34.71 -2.74
N ASN A 289 3.92 -34.49 -2.25
CA ASN A 289 4.31 -34.76 -0.86
C ASN A 289 5.05 -33.55 -0.26
N PRO A 290 4.32 -32.57 0.31
CA PRO A 290 4.94 -31.44 1.01
C PRO A 290 5.83 -31.93 2.16
N CYS A 291 7.07 -31.44 2.24
CA CYS A 291 8.02 -31.89 3.25
C CYS A 291 9.07 -30.83 3.59
N THR A 292 9.70 -31.00 4.75
CA THR A 292 10.95 -30.31 5.10
C THR A 292 12.09 -31.29 4.93
N VAL A 293 13.13 -30.87 4.21
CA VAL A 293 14.30 -31.70 3.93
C VAL A 293 15.57 -30.86 3.97
N GLU A 294 16.61 -31.38 4.61
CA GLU A 294 17.96 -30.79 4.46
C GLU A 294 18.47 -31.16 3.08
N GLU A 295 19.17 -30.30 2.36
CA GLU A 295 19.81 -30.68 1.10
C GLU A 295 21.01 -29.77 0.82
N GLU A 296 21.81 -30.11 -0.19
CA GLU A 296 22.94 -29.26 -0.60
C GLU A 296 22.44 -27.88 -1.07
N MET A 297 23.12 -26.81 -0.67
CA MET A 297 22.91 -25.50 -1.31
C MET A 297 23.18 -25.60 -2.81
N SER A 298 22.55 -24.72 -3.59
CA SER A 298 22.68 -24.67 -5.05
C SER A 298 22.10 -25.88 -5.80
N ILE A 299 21.32 -26.74 -5.14
CA ILE A 299 20.50 -27.77 -5.83
C ILE A 299 19.53 -27.10 -6.84
N PRO A 300 19.32 -27.65 -8.04
CA PRO A 300 18.28 -27.17 -8.94
C PRO A 300 16.89 -27.26 -8.30
N LEU A 301 16.08 -26.21 -8.42
CA LEU A 301 14.73 -26.13 -7.86
C LEU A 301 13.83 -27.29 -8.35
N ARG A 302 13.93 -27.62 -9.64
CA ARG A 302 13.21 -28.75 -10.23
C ARG A 302 13.63 -30.07 -9.62
N GLU A 303 14.94 -30.32 -9.48
CA GLU A 303 15.45 -31.55 -8.86
C GLU A 303 14.97 -31.67 -7.42
N LEU A 304 15.02 -30.58 -6.64
CA LEU A 304 14.53 -30.54 -5.26
C LEU A 304 13.05 -30.97 -5.18
N ILE A 305 12.19 -30.41 -6.03
CA ILE A 305 10.74 -30.72 -6.03
C ILE A 305 10.47 -32.15 -6.52
N ASP A 306 11.05 -32.53 -7.66
CA ASP A 306 10.81 -33.84 -8.27
C ASP A 306 11.30 -34.98 -7.37
N LYS A 307 12.49 -34.84 -6.78
CA LYS A 307 13.13 -35.88 -5.97
C LYS A 307 12.53 -36.02 -4.57
N HIS A 308 12.37 -34.91 -3.85
CA HIS A 308 12.01 -34.96 -2.42
C HIS A 308 10.51 -34.87 -2.18
N CYS A 309 9.75 -34.25 -3.09
CA CYS A 309 8.30 -34.08 -2.94
C CYS A 309 7.48 -34.96 -3.90
N GLY A 310 8.15 -35.72 -4.78
CA GLY A 310 7.50 -36.51 -5.82
C GLY A 310 6.89 -35.66 -6.94
N GLY A 311 7.38 -34.44 -7.13
CA GLY A 311 6.94 -33.54 -8.20
C GLY A 311 5.75 -32.63 -7.84
N VAL A 312 5.48 -31.71 -8.77
CA VAL A 312 4.30 -30.82 -8.75
C VAL A 312 3.03 -31.64 -8.95
N ARG A 313 1.92 -31.24 -8.32
CA ARG A 313 0.61 -31.89 -8.52
C ARG A 313 0.22 -31.83 -10.00
N GLY A 314 -0.01 -32.99 -10.62
CA GLY A 314 -0.30 -33.08 -12.06
C GLY A 314 0.92 -32.98 -12.99
N GLY A 315 2.14 -33.05 -12.44
CA GLY A 315 3.39 -33.00 -13.20
C GLY A 315 3.97 -31.59 -13.35
N TRP A 316 5.24 -31.51 -13.74
CA TRP A 316 5.98 -30.25 -13.84
C TRP A 316 5.37 -29.25 -14.84
N ASP A 317 4.72 -29.73 -15.89
CA ASP A 317 4.02 -28.86 -16.86
C ASP A 317 2.77 -28.20 -16.29
N ASN A 318 2.25 -28.70 -15.17
CA ASN A 318 1.16 -28.07 -14.44
C ASN A 318 1.65 -26.95 -13.50
N LEU A 319 2.96 -26.70 -13.40
CA LEU A 319 3.50 -25.59 -12.62
C LEU A 319 3.10 -24.24 -13.23
N GLN A 320 2.60 -23.33 -12.39
CA GLN A 320 2.38 -21.93 -12.76
C GLN A 320 3.52 -21.07 -12.23
N ALA A 321 3.79 -21.18 -10.93
CA ALA A 321 4.78 -20.35 -10.26
C ALA A 321 5.30 -20.95 -8.94
N VAL A 322 6.42 -20.42 -8.46
CA VAL A 322 7.01 -20.77 -7.17
C VAL A 322 7.42 -19.50 -6.45
N ILE A 323 7.15 -19.40 -5.14
CA ILE A 323 7.82 -18.45 -4.26
C ILE A 323 8.98 -19.21 -3.60
N PRO A 324 10.24 -18.90 -3.94
CA PRO A 324 11.37 -19.79 -3.62
C PRO A 324 11.86 -19.68 -2.17
N GLY A 325 11.59 -18.57 -1.48
CA GLY A 325 12.30 -18.23 -0.25
C GLY A 325 11.45 -17.74 0.93
N GLY A 326 10.21 -18.19 1.04
CA GLY A 326 9.21 -17.64 1.96
C GLY A 326 8.44 -16.50 1.32
N SER A 327 7.29 -16.16 1.90
CA SER A 327 6.37 -15.17 1.30
C SER A 327 6.97 -13.81 1.05
N SER A 328 8.09 -13.46 1.69
CA SER A 328 8.79 -12.19 1.51
C SER A 328 9.47 -12.07 0.14
N THR A 329 9.68 -13.18 -0.57
CA THR A 329 10.45 -13.19 -1.82
C THR A 329 9.56 -13.05 -3.06
N PRO A 330 10.03 -12.37 -4.13
CA PRO A 330 9.29 -12.30 -5.38
C PRO A 330 8.98 -13.68 -5.96
N ILE A 331 7.76 -13.84 -6.45
CA ILE A 331 7.30 -15.03 -7.18
C ILE A 331 8.08 -15.22 -8.49
N LEU A 332 8.40 -16.47 -8.84
CA LEU A 332 9.04 -16.86 -10.10
C LEU A 332 8.06 -17.67 -10.97
N PRO A 333 7.93 -17.34 -12.27
CA PRO A 333 7.13 -18.14 -13.21
C PRO A 333 7.86 -19.43 -13.59
N LYS A 334 7.12 -20.44 -14.06
CA LYS A 334 7.67 -21.75 -14.49
C LYS A 334 8.92 -21.62 -15.36
N SER A 335 8.94 -20.71 -16.34
CA SER A 335 10.05 -20.56 -17.29
C SER A 335 11.39 -20.23 -16.64
N ILE A 336 11.39 -19.53 -15.50
CA ILE A 336 12.60 -19.26 -14.73
C ILE A 336 12.92 -20.45 -13.81
N CYS A 337 11.88 -21.07 -13.23
CA CYS A 337 12.02 -22.22 -12.35
C CYS A 337 12.64 -23.45 -13.01
N ASP A 338 12.54 -23.60 -14.35
CA ASP A 338 13.08 -24.72 -15.11
C ASP A 338 14.60 -24.91 -14.88
N ASP A 339 15.37 -23.80 -14.81
CA ASP A 339 16.84 -23.81 -14.67
C ASP A 339 17.33 -23.16 -13.36
N GLN A 340 16.42 -22.83 -12.44
CA GLN A 340 16.75 -22.07 -11.23
C GLN A 340 17.54 -22.92 -10.22
N LEU A 341 18.66 -22.39 -9.72
CA LEU A 341 19.38 -22.97 -8.58
C LEU A 341 18.88 -22.38 -7.25
N MET A 342 18.81 -23.22 -6.23
CA MET A 342 18.40 -22.86 -4.87
C MET A 342 19.58 -22.39 -4.02
N ASP A 343 20.08 -21.20 -4.34
CA ASP A 343 21.03 -20.47 -3.52
C ASP A 343 20.78 -18.95 -3.53
N PHE A 344 21.50 -18.20 -2.68
CA PHE A 344 21.22 -16.77 -2.49
C PHE A 344 21.51 -15.96 -3.74
N ASP A 345 22.62 -16.24 -4.42
CA ASP A 345 23.08 -15.40 -5.52
C ASP A 345 22.30 -15.69 -6.82
N ALA A 346 22.03 -16.97 -7.14
CA ALA A 346 21.23 -17.34 -8.32
C ALA A 346 19.79 -16.82 -8.23
N LEU A 347 19.17 -16.86 -7.04
CA LEU A 347 17.81 -16.32 -6.87
C LEU A 347 17.79 -14.80 -6.93
N LYS A 348 18.83 -14.14 -6.43
CA LYS A 348 19.01 -12.69 -6.58
C LYS A 348 19.15 -12.29 -8.04
N ASP A 349 19.92 -13.03 -8.83
CA ASP A 349 20.12 -12.79 -10.26
C ASP A 349 18.81 -12.93 -11.05
N SER A 350 17.93 -13.83 -10.63
CA SER A 350 16.55 -13.98 -11.14
C SER A 350 15.55 -12.97 -10.54
N GLN A 351 16.04 -11.90 -9.90
CA GLN A 351 15.24 -10.85 -9.26
C GLN A 351 14.25 -11.39 -8.21
N SER A 352 14.65 -12.43 -7.50
CA SER A 352 13.98 -12.97 -6.31
C SER A 352 14.99 -13.08 -5.15
N GLY A 353 14.73 -13.95 -4.18
CA GLY A 353 15.64 -14.21 -3.06
C GLY A 353 15.48 -15.61 -2.51
N LEU A 354 16.52 -16.13 -1.87
CA LEU A 354 16.44 -17.43 -1.17
C LEU A 354 15.66 -17.35 0.13
N GLY A 355 15.66 -16.18 0.79
CA GLY A 355 15.02 -15.98 2.08
C GLY A 355 15.28 -17.12 3.06
N THR A 356 14.22 -17.71 3.62
CA THR A 356 14.32 -18.84 4.56
C THR A 356 14.49 -20.20 3.88
N ALA A 357 14.49 -20.24 2.54
CA ALA A 357 14.37 -21.43 1.69
C ALA A 357 13.03 -22.19 1.87
N ALA A 358 11.97 -21.45 2.17
CA ALA A 358 10.60 -21.94 2.13
C ALA A 358 10.02 -21.85 0.71
N VAL A 359 9.96 -23.00 0.03
CA VAL A 359 9.50 -23.12 -1.36
C VAL A 359 7.98 -23.31 -1.38
N ILE A 360 7.23 -22.30 -1.79
CA ILE A 360 5.77 -22.36 -1.93
C ILE A 360 5.43 -22.57 -3.40
N VAL A 361 4.98 -23.77 -3.74
CA VAL A 361 4.66 -24.18 -5.12
C VAL A 361 3.20 -23.91 -5.46
N MET A 362 2.94 -23.32 -6.62
CA MET A 362 1.60 -23.05 -7.14
C MET A 362 1.44 -23.67 -8.54
N ASP A 363 0.53 -24.63 -8.66
CA ASP A 363 0.11 -25.18 -9.95
C ASP A 363 -0.89 -24.26 -10.67
N LYS A 364 -1.22 -24.54 -11.93
CA LYS A 364 -2.12 -23.75 -12.79
C LYS A 364 -3.57 -23.67 -12.30
N SER A 365 -3.95 -24.45 -11.30
CA SER A 365 -5.29 -24.33 -10.68
C SER A 365 -5.35 -23.22 -9.63
N ALA A 366 -4.19 -22.68 -9.22
CA ALA A 366 -4.11 -21.62 -8.23
C ALA A 366 -4.48 -20.26 -8.83
N ASP A 367 -5.30 -19.51 -8.11
CA ASP A 367 -5.45 -18.08 -8.34
C ASP A 367 -4.24 -17.35 -7.73
N VAL A 368 -3.23 -17.05 -8.55
CA VAL A 368 -1.98 -16.40 -8.11
C VAL A 368 -2.24 -14.98 -7.58
N VAL A 369 -3.17 -14.24 -8.16
CA VAL A 369 -3.52 -12.87 -7.73
C VAL A 369 -4.13 -12.92 -6.32
N ARG A 370 -5.03 -13.87 -6.07
CA ARG A 370 -5.63 -14.12 -4.75
C ARG A 370 -4.59 -14.59 -3.74
N ALA A 371 -3.66 -15.45 -4.14
CA ALA A 371 -2.57 -15.90 -3.26
C ALA A 371 -1.72 -14.71 -2.78
N ILE A 372 -1.30 -13.83 -3.70
CA ILE A 372 -0.54 -12.63 -3.34
C ILE A 372 -1.40 -11.63 -2.56
N ALA A 373 -2.69 -11.46 -2.89
CA ALA A 373 -3.60 -10.62 -2.09
C ALA A 373 -3.71 -11.12 -0.64
N ARG A 374 -3.73 -12.44 -0.44
CA ARG A 374 -3.70 -13.04 0.91
C ARG A 374 -2.38 -12.78 1.65
N LEU A 375 -1.25 -12.74 0.93
CA LEU A 375 0.03 -12.32 1.50
C LEU A 375 0.04 -10.83 1.86
N SER A 376 -0.55 -9.96 1.03
CA SER A 376 -0.69 -8.53 1.37
C SER A 376 -1.53 -8.33 2.64
N HIS A 377 -2.60 -9.11 2.82
CA HIS A 377 -3.37 -9.12 4.07
C HIS A 377 -2.52 -9.60 5.26
N PHE A 378 -1.72 -10.66 5.09
CA PHE A 378 -0.79 -11.13 6.13
C PHE A 378 0.15 -10.01 6.57
N TYR A 379 0.84 -9.35 5.63
CA TYR A 379 1.79 -8.29 5.97
C TYR A 379 1.13 -7.05 6.58
N ARG A 380 -0.11 -6.72 6.20
CA ARG A 380 -0.87 -5.68 6.89
C ARG A 380 -1.17 -6.06 8.34
N HIS A 381 -1.63 -7.29 8.57
CA HIS A 381 -1.96 -7.80 9.90
C HIS A 381 -0.73 -7.85 10.81
N GLU A 382 0.40 -8.29 10.26
CA GLU A 382 1.66 -8.51 10.97
C GLU A 382 2.59 -7.29 10.98
N SER A 383 2.12 -6.12 10.56
CA SER A 383 2.87 -4.87 10.62
C SER A 383 2.71 -4.21 12.00
N CYS A 384 3.83 -3.89 12.68
CA CYS A 384 3.80 -3.21 13.98
C CYS A 384 3.27 -1.75 13.93
N GLY A 385 3.08 -1.19 12.73
CA GLY A 385 2.55 0.16 12.53
C GLY A 385 3.48 1.31 12.95
N GLN A 386 4.76 1.07 13.21
CA GLN A 386 5.68 2.12 13.68
C GLN A 386 5.99 3.16 12.60
N CYS A 387 6.56 2.75 11.46
CA CYS A 387 6.92 3.67 10.37
C CYS A 387 5.76 3.90 9.40
N THR A 388 5.55 5.16 9.00
CA THR A 388 4.43 5.56 8.15
C THR A 388 4.39 4.83 6.80
N PRO A 389 5.51 4.68 6.05
CA PRO A 389 5.47 4.00 4.76
C PRO A 389 4.97 2.55 4.87
N CYS A 390 5.38 1.82 5.92
CA CYS A 390 4.88 0.46 6.16
C CYS A 390 3.44 0.45 6.68
N ARG A 391 3.11 1.30 7.67
CA ARG A 391 1.79 1.33 8.32
C ARG A 391 0.68 1.65 7.31
N GLU A 392 0.85 2.71 6.53
CA GLU A 392 -0.16 3.14 5.57
C GLU A 392 -0.03 2.39 4.25
N GLY A 393 1.21 2.12 3.80
CA GLY A 393 1.48 1.42 2.54
C GLY A 393 0.97 -0.03 2.55
N SER A 394 1.15 -0.78 3.64
CA SER A 394 0.62 -2.16 3.73
C SER A 394 -0.91 -2.20 3.68
N LYS A 395 -1.58 -1.25 4.34
CA LYS A 395 -3.04 -1.10 4.27
C LYS A 395 -3.50 -0.73 2.86
N TRP A 396 -2.83 0.22 2.21
CA TRP A 396 -3.21 0.68 0.89
C TRP A 396 -2.98 -0.39 -0.18
N THR A 397 -1.85 -1.09 -0.13
CA THR A 397 -1.54 -2.20 -1.04
C THR A 397 -2.53 -3.35 -0.90
N GLU A 398 -2.91 -3.76 0.32
CA GLU A 398 -3.95 -4.77 0.55
C GLU A 398 -5.30 -4.34 -0.05
N GLN A 399 -5.71 -3.08 0.12
CA GLN A 399 -6.94 -2.57 -0.50
C GLN A 399 -6.91 -2.61 -2.03
N ILE A 400 -5.78 -2.28 -2.65
CA ILE A 400 -5.60 -2.38 -4.11
C ILE A 400 -5.63 -3.86 -4.52
N MET A 401 -4.90 -4.73 -3.83
CA MET A 401 -4.84 -6.15 -4.13
C MET A 401 -6.20 -6.84 -4.00
N SER A 402 -7.01 -6.49 -3.00
CA SER A 402 -8.38 -7.00 -2.85
C SER A 402 -9.29 -6.58 -4.02
N ARG A 403 -9.05 -5.41 -4.62
CA ARG A 403 -9.76 -4.98 -5.83
C ARG A 403 -9.24 -5.71 -7.06
N PHE A 404 -7.93 -5.92 -7.17
CA PHE A 404 -7.31 -6.66 -8.27
C PHE A 404 -7.77 -8.12 -8.32
N GLU A 405 -7.89 -8.77 -7.15
CA GLU A 405 -8.47 -10.10 -7.01
C GLU A 405 -9.87 -10.19 -7.67
N LYS A 406 -10.71 -9.17 -7.45
CA LYS A 406 -12.08 -9.07 -7.98
C LYS A 406 -12.18 -8.52 -9.41
N GLY A 407 -11.07 -8.10 -10.02
CA GLY A 407 -11.05 -7.40 -11.31
C GLY A 407 -11.56 -5.96 -11.26
N GLN A 408 -11.77 -5.38 -10.07
CA GLN A 408 -12.26 -4.01 -9.85
C GLN A 408 -11.14 -2.94 -9.92
N GLY A 409 -9.95 -3.33 -10.40
CA GLY A 409 -8.83 -2.43 -10.62
C GLY A 409 -8.91 -1.70 -11.96
N ARG A 410 -7.96 -0.80 -12.17
CA ARG A 410 -7.72 -0.13 -13.46
C ARG A 410 -6.30 -0.40 -13.91
N GLU A 411 -6.06 -0.40 -15.21
CA GLU A 411 -4.72 -0.66 -15.76
C GLU A 411 -3.66 0.31 -15.19
N ARG A 412 -3.98 1.60 -15.08
CA ARG A 412 -3.09 2.59 -14.44
C ARG A 412 -2.77 2.27 -12.98
N GLU A 413 -3.68 1.61 -12.27
CA GLU A 413 -3.43 1.25 -10.88
C GLU A 413 -2.37 0.17 -10.73
N ILE A 414 -2.09 -0.61 -11.78
CA ILE A 414 -0.98 -1.59 -11.78
C ILE A 414 0.35 -0.83 -11.65
N ASP A 415 0.54 0.21 -12.48
CA ASP A 415 1.75 1.05 -12.44
C ASP A 415 1.82 1.88 -11.16
N MET A 416 0.68 2.41 -10.69
CA MET A 416 0.60 3.09 -9.39
C MET A 416 0.96 2.17 -8.22
N LEU A 417 0.53 0.91 -8.25
CA LEU A 417 0.88 -0.08 -7.23
C LEU A 417 2.38 -0.38 -7.28
N GLN A 418 2.96 -0.49 -8.47
CA GLN A 418 4.40 -0.64 -8.65
C GLN A 418 5.18 0.57 -8.10
N GLU A 419 4.71 1.79 -8.32
CA GLU A 419 5.30 3.01 -7.73
C GLU A 419 5.18 3.01 -6.21
N LEU A 420 4.01 2.67 -5.67
CA LEU A 420 3.77 2.60 -4.23
C LEU A 420 4.71 1.61 -3.55
N THR A 421 4.90 0.42 -4.14
CA THR A 421 5.84 -0.57 -3.57
C THR A 421 7.28 -0.05 -3.53
N LYS A 422 7.72 0.75 -4.52
CA LYS A 422 9.04 1.39 -4.52
C LYS A 422 9.17 2.55 -3.53
N GLN A 423 8.07 3.25 -3.23
CA GLN A 423 8.04 4.28 -2.18
C GLN A 423 8.15 3.69 -0.77
N VAL A 424 7.69 2.44 -0.58
CA VAL A 424 7.86 1.71 0.68
C VAL A 424 9.29 1.18 0.79
N GLU A 425 9.76 0.51 -0.26
CA GLU A 425 11.09 -0.08 -0.33
C GLU A 425 12.18 0.95 -0.03
N GLY A 426 13.09 0.63 0.89
CA GLY A 426 14.17 1.54 1.32
C GLY A 426 13.74 2.71 2.22
N HIS A 427 12.45 2.92 2.48
CA HIS A 427 11.93 4.01 3.30
C HIS A 427 11.28 3.54 4.62
N THR A 428 11.42 2.25 4.94
CA THR A 428 10.94 1.66 6.20
C THR A 428 12.07 1.46 7.21
N ILE A 429 11.74 1.38 8.50
CA ILE A 429 12.73 1.16 9.57
C ILE A 429 13.34 -0.25 9.47
N CYS A 430 12.53 -1.24 9.13
CA CYS A 430 12.95 -2.62 8.97
C CYS A 430 12.58 -3.18 7.59
N ALA A 431 13.08 -4.38 7.30
CA ALA A 431 12.86 -5.10 6.03
C ALA A 431 11.44 -5.67 5.85
N LEU A 432 10.51 -5.46 6.81
CA LEU A 432 9.11 -5.85 6.60
C LEU A 432 8.49 -5.07 5.44
N GLY A 433 8.91 -3.81 5.22
CA GLY A 433 8.50 -3.00 4.08
C GLY A 433 8.82 -3.65 2.73
N GLU A 434 10.05 -4.11 2.59
CA GLU A 434 10.54 -4.89 1.44
C GLU A 434 9.77 -6.21 1.32
N ALA A 435 9.59 -6.94 2.43
CA ALA A 435 8.92 -8.23 2.46
C ALA A 435 7.47 -8.20 1.95
N PHE A 436 6.73 -7.09 2.14
CA PHE A 436 5.37 -6.97 1.58
C PHE A 436 5.34 -6.35 0.18
N ALA A 437 6.34 -5.53 -0.16
CA ALA A 437 6.46 -4.92 -1.48
C ALA A 437 6.85 -5.95 -2.55
N TRP A 438 7.86 -6.77 -2.28
CA TRP A 438 8.47 -7.70 -3.23
C TRP A 438 7.53 -8.75 -3.84
N PRO A 439 6.57 -9.36 -3.10
CA PRO A 439 5.62 -10.30 -3.68
C PRO A 439 4.69 -9.62 -4.70
N ILE A 440 4.30 -8.38 -4.43
CA ILE A 440 3.49 -7.57 -5.34
C ILE A 440 4.31 -7.16 -6.56
N GLN A 441 5.56 -6.73 -6.39
CA GLN A 441 6.45 -6.42 -7.50
C GLN A 441 6.68 -7.64 -8.41
N GLY A 442 6.89 -8.82 -7.82
CA GLY A 442 7.02 -10.08 -8.56
C GLY A 442 5.75 -10.43 -9.32
N LEU A 443 4.57 -10.28 -8.69
CA LEU A 443 3.27 -10.49 -9.35
C LEU A 443 3.11 -9.55 -10.55
N ILE A 444 3.36 -8.25 -10.39
CA ILE A 444 3.24 -7.28 -11.49
C ILE A 444 4.22 -7.64 -12.61
N ARG A 445 5.48 -7.95 -12.28
CA ARG A 445 6.51 -8.26 -13.28
C ARG A 445 6.18 -9.50 -14.12
N HIS A 446 5.64 -10.56 -13.52
CA HIS A 446 5.47 -11.85 -14.20
C HIS A 446 4.01 -12.15 -14.60
N PHE A 447 3.03 -11.56 -13.92
CA PHE A 447 1.60 -11.84 -14.07
C PHE A 447 0.77 -10.59 -14.37
N ARG A 448 1.38 -9.50 -14.86
CA ARG A 448 0.63 -8.33 -15.39
C ARG A 448 -0.44 -8.71 -16.42
N PRO A 449 -0.18 -9.60 -17.40
CA PRO A 449 -1.23 -10.02 -18.34
C PRO A 449 -2.44 -10.67 -17.64
N GLU A 450 -2.24 -11.38 -16.54
CA GLU A 450 -3.33 -11.97 -15.76
C GLU A 450 -4.14 -10.89 -15.02
N LEU A 451 -3.48 -9.88 -14.47
CA LEU A 451 -4.15 -8.71 -13.86
C LEU A 451 -5.01 -7.95 -14.87
N GLU A 452 -4.46 -7.68 -16.05
CA GLU A 452 -5.15 -6.99 -17.15
C GLU A 452 -6.34 -7.82 -17.66
N ALA A 453 -6.16 -9.12 -17.84
CA ALA A 453 -7.25 -10.03 -18.25
C ALA A 453 -8.42 -10.01 -17.26
N ARG A 454 -8.16 -10.02 -15.95
CA ARG A 454 -9.22 -9.91 -14.93
C ARG A 454 -10.00 -8.61 -15.01
N MET A 455 -9.31 -7.49 -15.25
CA MET A 455 -9.96 -6.18 -15.40
C MET A 455 -10.82 -6.13 -16.68
N GLN A 456 -10.36 -6.74 -17.77
CA GLN A 456 -11.12 -6.86 -19.01
C GLN A 456 -12.37 -7.73 -18.84
N ASP A 457 -12.27 -8.86 -18.14
CA ASP A 457 -13.40 -9.74 -17.88
C ASP A 457 -14.41 -9.09 -16.92
N PHE A 458 -13.95 -8.34 -15.92
CA PHE A 458 -14.83 -7.51 -15.10
C PHE A 458 -15.59 -6.48 -15.95
N LYS A 459 -14.90 -5.78 -16.86
CA LYS A 459 -15.49 -4.81 -17.79
C LYS A 459 -16.56 -5.44 -18.68
N LYS A 460 -16.31 -6.63 -19.23
CA LYS A 460 -17.30 -7.38 -20.03
C LYS A 460 -18.55 -7.72 -19.21
N ARG A 461 -18.36 -8.16 -17.96
CA ARG A 461 -19.47 -8.60 -17.09
C ARG A 461 -20.34 -7.45 -16.58
N THR A 462 -19.74 -6.29 -16.27
CA THR A 462 -20.47 -5.15 -15.67
C THR A 462 -20.88 -4.09 -16.68
N GLY A 463 -20.60 -4.30 -17.97
CA GLY A 463 -20.95 -3.37 -19.05
C GLY A 463 -20.03 -2.14 -19.15
N GLY A 464 -18.94 -2.09 -18.39
CA GLY A 464 -17.96 -1.00 -18.47
C GLY A 464 -16.80 -1.12 -17.45
N PRO A 465 -15.71 -0.35 -17.62
CA PRO A 465 -14.58 -0.37 -16.69
C PRO A 465 -14.96 0.03 -15.26
N ALA A 466 -14.20 -0.47 -14.28
CA ALA A 466 -14.33 -0.07 -12.89
C ALA A 466 -14.02 1.43 -12.69
N LEU A 467 -14.77 2.08 -11.81
CA LEU A 467 -14.55 3.45 -11.38
C LEU A 467 -13.48 3.53 -10.26
N ALA A 468 -12.94 4.72 -10.01
CA ALA A 468 -11.87 4.94 -9.03
C ALA A 468 -12.30 4.45 -7.63
N GLY A 469 -11.46 3.66 -6.97
CA GLY A 469 -11.83 3.02 -5.69
C GLY A 469 -12.62 1.72 -5.83
N GLY A 470 -12.79 1.20 -7.06
CA GLY A 470 -13.40 -0.10 -7.32
C GLY A 470 -14.92 -0.09 -7.45
N TRP A 471 -15.54 1.06 -7.68
CA TRP A 471 -16.99 1.12 -7.93
C TRP A 471 -17.34 0.56 -9.31
N GLU A 472 -18.55 0.01 -9.45
CA GLU A 472 -19.06 -0.44 -10.75
C GLU A 472 -19.36 0.75 -11.67
N HIS A 473 -19.32 0.54 -12.98
CA HIS A 473 -19.49 1.62 -13.95
C HIS A 473 -20.82 2.38 -13.78
N GLY A 474 -21.92 1.68 -13.43
CA GLY A 474 -23.24 2.28 -13.25
C GLY A 474 -23.42 3.07 -11.94
N THR A 475 -22.42 3.08 -11.06
CA THR A 475 -22.59 3.56 -9.68
C THR A 475 -22.90 5.07 -9.59
N ARG A 476 -22.38 5.88 -10.52
CA ARG A 476 -22.72 7.32 -10.58
C ARG A 476 -24.19 7.55 -10.92
N ALA A 477 -24.76 6.73 -11.82
CA ALA A 477 -26.18 6.81 -12.16
C ALA A 477 -27.10 6.40 -10.99
N GLN A 478 -26.58 5.65 -10.02
CA GLN A 478 -27.26 5.28 -8.78
C GLN A 478 -27.16 6.34 -7.68
N GLY A 479 -26.64 7.54 -7.98
CA GLY A 479 -26.54 8.65 -7.03
C GLY A 479 -25.46 8.50 -5.96
N LYS A 480 -24.55 7.51 -6.07
CA LYS A 480 -23.43 7.38 -5.13
C LYS A 480 -22.32 8.37 -5.46
N LEU A 481 -21.74 8.97 -4.42
CA LEU A 481 -20.58 9.86 -4.51
C LEU A 481 -19.33 9.06 -4.88
N VAL A 482 -19.04 8.98 -6.17
CA VAL A 482 -17.80 8.41 -6.69
C VAL A 482 -16.86 9.56 -7.00
N SER A 483 -15.58 9.44 -6.65
CA SER A 483 -14.60 10.46 -7.05
C SER A 483 -14.67 10.69 -8.56
N PRO A 484 -14.63 11.95 -9.00
CA PRO A 484 -14.59 12.21 -10.43
C PRO A 484 -13.40 11.46 -11.00
N ASP A 485 -13.62 10.81 -12.13
CA ASP A 485 -12.51 10.40 -12.95
C ASP A 485 -11.66 11.62 -13.24
N MET A 486 -10.39 11.41 -13.60
CA MET A 486 -9.54 12.46 -14.12
C MET A 486 -10.16 12.99 -15.42
N ALA A 487 -11.22 13.78 -15.28
CA ALA A 487 -11.71 14.72 -16.26
C ALA A 487 -10.49 15.52 -16.65
N SER A 488 -10.30 15.73 -17.95
CA SER A 488 -9.24 16.62 -18.41
C SER A 488 -9.35 17.94 -17.65
N LEU A 489 -8.24 18.65 -17.44
CA LEU A 489 -8.28 19.97 -16.81
C LEU A 489 -9.37 20.86 -17.43
N LEU A 490 -9.58 20.72 -18.74
CA LEU A 490 -10.66 21.33 -19.51
C LEU A 490 -12.06 20.90 -19.05
N GLN A 491 -12.32 19.60 -18.88
CA GLN A 491 -13.60 19.11 -18.36
C GLN A 491 -13.86 19.56 -16.91
N GLN A 492 -12.81 19.58 -16.07
CA GLN A 492 -12.91 20.08 -14.70
C GLN A 492 -13.19 21.58 -14.69
N LEU A 493 -12.52 22.36 -15.54
CA LEU A 493 -12.76 23.79 -15.72
C LEU A 493 -14.15 24.10 -16.28
N THR A 494 -14.64 23.33 -17.26
CA THR A 494 -16.00 23.51 -17.78
C THR A 494 -17.05 23.15 -16.75
N ALA A 495 -16.87 22.05 -15.99
CA ALA A 495 -17.79 21.69 -14.91
C ALA A 495 -17.79 22.75 -13.78
N PHE A 496 -16.61 23.32 -13.48
CA PHE A 496 -16.45 24.41 -12.52
C PHE A 496 -17.09 25.71 -12.99
N GLY A 497 -17.05 26.01 -14.30
CA GLY A 497 -17.70 27.18 -14.89
C GLY A 497 -19.22 27.07 -15.03
N THR A 498 -19.77 25.85 -15.04
CA THR A 498 -21.23 25.61 -15.12
C THR A 498 -21.94 25.61 -13.77
N ASP A 499 -21.21 25.51 -12.67
CA ASP A 499 -21.75 25.68 -11.31
C ASP A 499 -21.62 27.15 -10.89
N ILE A 500 -22.72 27.78 -10.48
CA ILE A 500 -22.75 29.19 -10.03
C ILE A 500 -21.74 29.43 -8.90
N VAL A 501 -21.54 28.45 -8.00
CA VAL A 501 -20.57 28.55 -6.90
C VAL A 501 -19.14 28.43 -7.42
N GLY A 502 -18.90 27.55 -8.39
CA GLY A 502 -17.60 27.41 -9.05
C GLY A 502 -17.23 28.66 -9.87
N LEU A 503 -18.16 29.20 -10.64
CA LEU A 503 -18.01 30.45 -11.40
C LEU A 503 -17.69 31.63 -10.46
N GLU A 504 -18.36 31.72 -9.31
CA GLU A 504 -18.10 32.77 -8.31
C GLU A 504 -16.68 32.68 -7.72
N ARG A 505 -16.22 31.47 -7.41
CA ARG A 505 -14.86 31.21 -6.91
C ARG A 505 -13.79 31.44 -7.98
N PHE A 506 -14.09 31.14 -9.24
CA PHE A 506 -13.20 31.43 -10.38
C PHE A 506 -13.04 32.94 -10.58
N LEU A 507 -14.17 33.66 -10.56
CA LEU A 507 -14.17 35.13 -10.63
C LEU A 507 -13.47 35.76 -9.42
N ARG A 508 -13.54 35.17 -8.21
CA ARG A 508 -12.74 35.56 -7.04
C ARG A 508 -11.24 35.44 -7.30
N LEU A 509 -10.81 34.31 -7.86
CA LEU A 509 -9.40 34.07 -8.14
C LEU A 509 -8.85 35.06 -9.16
N ILE A 510 -9.59 35.29 -10.26
CA ILE A 510 -9.22 36.27 -11.29
C ILE A 510 -9.14 37.67 -10.66
N GLN A 511 -10.11 38.03 -9.83
CA GLN A 511 -10.13 39.33 -9.18
C GLN A 511 -9.00 39.51 -8.16
N ALA A 512 -8.72 38.51 -7.32
CA ALA A 512 -7.60 38.56 -6.38
C ALA A 512 -6.27 38.71 -7.14
N THR A 513 -6.11 37.97 -8.25
CA THR A 513 -4.95 38.08 -9.13
C THR A 513 -4.82 39.48 -9.74
N LEU A 514 -5.92 40.05 -10.25
CA LEU A 514 -5.94 41.41 -10.80
C LEU A 514 -5.64 42.46 -9.73
N LEU A 515 -6.19 42.30 -8.52
CA LEU A 515 -5.92 43.18 -7.38
C LEU A 515 -4.42 43.17 -7.05
N THR A 516 -3.82 41.99 -6.89
CA THR A 516 -2.38 41.86 -6.67
C THR A 516 -1.57 42.52 -7.79
N LEU A 517 -1.95 42.31 -9.05
CA LEU A 517 -1.26 42.93 -10.19
C LEU A 517 -1.39 44.46 -10.23
N THR A 518 -2.53 45.00 -9.79
CA THR A 518 -2.76 46.46 -9.71
C THR A 518 -2.13 47.11 -8.48
N SER A 519 -1.93 46.38 -7.38
CA SER A 519 -1.32 46.88 -6.14
C SER A 519 0.21 46.95 -6.18
N TYR A 520 0.86 46.36 -7.18
CA TYR A 520 2.32 46.41 -7.35
C TYR A 520 2.69 47.09 -8.68
N PRO A 521 2.98 48.41 -8.67
CA PRO A 521 3.27 49.19 -9.88
C PRO A 521 4.45 48.67 -10.71
N THR A 522 5.39 47.97 -10.07
CA THR A 522 6.58 47.38 -10.69
C THR A 522 6.26 46.28 -11.71
N PHE A 523 5.09 45.63 -11.63
CA PHE A 523 4.67 44.63 -12.62
C PHE A 523 4.00 45.24 -13.86
N LEU A 524 3.63 46.52 -13.81
CA LEU A 524 2.91 47.21 -14.89
C LEU A 524 3.81 48.28 -15.50
N ALA A 525 4.79 47.85 -16.29
CA ALA A 525 5.81 48.72 -16.90
C ALA A 525 5.29 49.74 -17.93
N ASN A 526 3.98 49.97 -18.07
CA ASN A 526 3.39 51.00 -18.92
C ASN A 526 2.03 51.45 -18.36
N GLY A 527 1.92 52.74 -17.99
CA GLY A 527 0.73 53.33 -17.36
C GLY A 527 -0.57 53.20 -18.16
N THR A 528 -0.52 52.89 -19.46
CA THR A 528 -1.70 52.61 -20.30
C THR A 528 -2.33 51.24 -20.05
N LYS A 529 -1.61 50.26 -19.49
CA LYS A 529 -2.16 48.94 -19.14
C LYS A 529 -2.80 48.91 -17.74
N ALA A 530 -2.40 49.83 -16.85
CA ALA A 530 -2.95 49.92 -15.50
C ALA A 530 -4.43 50.34 -15.49
N SER A 531 -4.81 51.31 -16.34
CA SER A 531 -6.20 51.76 -16.48
C SER A 531 -7.11 50.68 -17.08
N ALA A 532 -6.62 49.90 -18.05
CA ALA A 532 -7.36 48.79 -18.65
C ALA A 532 -7.58 47.64 -17.65
N LEU A 533 -6.58 47.33 -16.82
CA LEU A 533 -6.69 46.32 -15.77
C LEU A 533 -7.62 46.77 -14.63
N GLN A 534 -7.59 48.05 -14.27
CA GLN A 534 -8.56 48.64 -13.35
C GLN A 534 -9.98 48.57 -13.94
N GLN A 535 -10.19 48.94 -15.20
CA GLN A 535 -11.49 48.81 -15.85
C GLN A 535 -11.99 47.35 -15.92
N LEU A 536 -11.10 46.39 -16.17
CA LEU A 536 -11.44 44.97 -16.14
C LEU A 536 -11.84 44.51 -14.73
N GLN A 537 -11.12 44.98 -13.71
CA GLN A 537 -11.45 44.75 -12.30
C GLN A 537 -12.83 45.32 -11.94
N TRP A 538 -13.15 46.55 -12.38
CA TRP A 538 -14.46 47.18 -12.20
C TRP A 538 -15.59 46.40 -12.87
N ARG A 539 -15.37 45.95 -14.11
CA ARG A 539 -16.33 45.14 -14.87
C ARG A 539 -16.58 43.78 -14.19
N LEU A 540 -15.52 43.11 -13.72
CA LEU A 540 -15.63 41.85 -12.97
C LEU A 540 -16.36 42.02 -11.63
N ASN A 541 -16.15 43.15 -10.94
CA ASN A 541 -16.88 43.49 -9.71
C ASN A 541 -18.39 43.62 -9.97
N LEU A 542 -18.77 44.31 -11.05
CA LEU A 542 -20.18 44.46 -11.44
C LEU A 542 -20.78 43.11 -11.83
N THR A 543 -20.08 42.30 -12.64
CA THR A 543 -20.53 40.95 -13.03
C THR A 543 -20.72 40.05 -11.81
N ARG A 544 -19.84 40.11 -10.81
CA ARG A 544 -20.00 39.35 -9.56
C ARG A 544 -21.20 39.82 -8.74
N ARG A 545 -21.50 41.12 -8.70
CA ARG A 545 -22.72 41.66 -8.05
C ARG A 545 -23.98 41.14 -8.73
N THR A 546 -24.00 41.09 -10.06
CA THR A 546 -25.10 40.55 -10.86
C THR A 546 -25.30 39.04 -10.66
N VAL A 547 -24.23 38.25 -10.66
CA VAL A 547 -24.30 36.79 -10.39
C VAL A 547 -24.83 36.50 -8.97
N ARG A 548 -24.52 37.35 -8.00
CA ARG A 548 -25.01 37.24 -6.61
C ARG A 548 -26.49 37.63 -6.45
N LEU A 549 -26.99 38.58 -7.24
CA LEU A 549 -28.43 38.88 -7.32
C LEU A 549 -29.23 37.70 -7.88
N PHE A 550 -28.69 37.02 -8.91
CA PHE A 550 -29.29 35.80 -9.43
C PHE A 550 -29.21 34.62 -8.44
N TRP A 551 -28.18 34.57 -7.59
CA TRP A 551 -28.11 33.61 -6.49
C TRP A 551 -29.16 33.87 -5.40
N PHE A 552 -29.46 35.13 -5.08
CA PHE A 552 -30.58 35.51 -4.21
C PHE A 552 -31.92 35.05 -4.79
N LEU A 553 -32.17 35.31 -6.08
CA LEU A 553 -33.39 34.89 -6.76
C LEU A 553 -33.52 33.36 -6.80
N GLY A 554 -32.45 32.64 -7.12
CA GLY A 554 -32.42 31.17 -7.14
C GLY A 554 -32.61 30.55 -5.75
N SER A 555 -32.09 31.18 -4.70
CA SER A 555 -32.29 30.74 -3.31
C SER A 555 -33.74 30.99 -2.84
N PHE A 556 -34.34 32.09 -3.28
CA PHE A 556 -35.75 32.41 -3.04
C PHE A 556 -36.68 31.44 -3.79
N GLU A 557 -36.41 31.14 -5.06
CA GLU A 557 -37.13 30.13 -5.85
C GLU A 557 -37.03 28.73 -5.23
N ALA A 558 -35.84 28.33 -4.77
CA ALA A 558 -35.64 27.06 -4.08
C ALA A 558 -36.38 27.00 -2.73
N GLY A 559 -36.45 28.11 -2.00
CA GLY A 559 -37.25 28.25 -0.78
C GLY A 559 -38.75 28.12 -1.04
N VAL A 560 -39.26 28.78 -2.08
CA VAL A 560 -40.67 28.71 -2.50
C VAL A 560 -41.04 27.32 -3.01
N ALA A 561 -40.17 26.67 -3.80
CA ALA A 561 -40.37 25.30 -4.26
C ALA A 561 -40.47 24.29 -3.09
N ARG A 562 -39.76 24.55 -1.98
CA ARG A 562 -39.79 23.76 -0.74
C ARG A 562 -40.90 24.15 0.23
N PHE A 563 -41.71 25.18 -0.05
CA PHE A 563 -42.83 25.58 0.81
C PHE A 563 -43.84 24.44 1.05
N THR A 564 -44.01 23.57 0.06
CA THR A 564 -44.91 22.40 0.15
C THR A 564 -44.41 21.32 1.11
N SER A 565 -43.10 21.19 1.31
CA SER A 565 -42.49 20.15 2.16
C SER A 565 -42.04 20.68 3.54
N ASP A 566 -41.65 21.95 3.63
CA ASP A 566 -40.89 22.50 4.77
C ASP A 566 -41.66 23.57 5.55
N GLY A 567 -42.86 23.92 5.07
CA GLY A 567 -43.70 24.95 5.64
C GLY A 567 -43.08 26.36 5.57
N TRP A 568 -43.68 27.30 6.30
CA TRP A 568 -43.25 28.70 6.31
C TRP A 568 -41.84 28.91 6.90
N LEU A 569 -41.36 27.99 7.74
CA LEU A 569 -40.02 28.05 8.35
C LEU A 569 -38.90 27.86 7.34
N GLY A 570 -39.07 26.98 6.34
CA GLY A 570 -38.09 26.79 5.26
C GLY A 570 -37.99 28.03 4.36
N VAL A 571 -39.12 28.68 4.08
CA VAL A 571 -39.14 29.95 3.34
C VAL A 571 -38.48 31.07 4.16
N LEU A 572 -38.76 31.15 5.46
CA LEU A 572 -38.11 32.11 6.35
C LEU A 572 -36.60 31.90 6.40
N ALA A 573 -36.14 30.65 6.53
CA ALA A 573 -34.72 30.31 6.58
C ALA A 573 -33.98 30.76 5.31
N GLN A 574 -34.50 30.38 4.15
CA GLN A 574 -33.86 30.71 2.87
C GLN A 574 -33.96 32.20 2.52
N SER A 575 -35.06 32.87 2.89
CA SER A 575 -35.21 34.31 2.70
C SER A 575 -34.26 35.11 3.59
N ALA A 576 -34.10 34.69 4.85
CA ALA A 576 -33.18 35.34 5.79
C ALA A 576 -31.71 35.12 5.39
N LEU A 577 -31.34 33.92 4.93
CA LEU A 577 -30.00 33.63 4.41
C LEU A 577 -29.72 34.36 3.09
N GLY A 578 -30.71 34.47 2.21
CA GLY A 578 -30.61 35.26 0.97
C GLY A 578 -30.41 36.75 1.25
N MET A 579 -31.19 37.31 2.17
CA MET A 579 -31.05 38.71 2.61
C MET A 579 -29.73 38.96 3.33
N PHE A 580 -29.25 38.01 4.15
CA PHE A 580 -27.91 38.06 4.72
C PHE A 580 -26.85 38.15 3.61
N GLY A 581 -26.86 37.24 2.65
CA GLY A 581 -25.88 37.23 1.56
C GLY A 581 -25.90 38.49 0.72
N LEU A 582 -27.08 39.12 0.56
CA LEU A 582 -27.24 40.41 -0.11
C LEU A 582 -26.65 41.56 0.70
N VAL A 583 -27.03 41.70 1.98
CA VAL A 583 -26.61 42.82 2.83
C VAL A 583 -25.12 42.75 3.15
N GLU A 584 -24.61 41.57 3.55
CA GLU A 584 -23.18 41.33 3.81
C GLU A 584 -22.33 41.65 2.57
N SER A 585 -22.79 41.25 1.38
CA SER A 585 -22.08 41.52 0.12
C SER A 585 -22.00 43.00 -0.23
N VAL A 586 -22.96 43.81 0.20
CA VAL A 586 -22.99 45.26 -0.05
C VAL A 586 -22.18 46.02 1.00
N THR A 587 -22.16 45.57 2.25
CA THR A 587 -21.45 46.22 3.37
C THR A 587 -19.97 45.89 3.46
N LEU A 588 -19.55 44.69 3.02
CA LEU A 588 -18.15 44.25 3.04
C LEU A 588 -17.19 45.24 2.34
N LEU A 589 -17.64 45.87 1.26
CA LEU A 589 -16.81 46.79 0.47
C LEU A 589 -16.55 48.12 1.19
N ASP A 590 -17.54 48.60 1.94
CA ASP A 590 -17.40 49.76 2.83
C ASP A 590 -16.54 49.43 4.06
N LEU A 591 -16.68 48.22 4.64
CA LEU A 591 -15.89 47.76 5.79
C LEU A 591 -14.40 47.58 5.49
N PHE A 592 -14.06 47.24 4.25
CA PHE A 592 -12.66 47.16 3.80
C PHE A 592 -12.09 48.50 3.31
N ALA A 593 -12.82 49.61 3.47
CA ALA A 593 -12.40 50.96 3.10
C ALA A 593 -11.88 51.07 1.65
N VAL A 594 -12.58 50.45 0.70
CA VAL A 594 -12.21 50.50 -0.72
C VAL A 594 -12.54 51.88 -1.29
N GLU A 595 -11.50 52.70 -1.54
CA GLU A 595 -11.66 54.06 -2.09
C GLU A 595 -12.45 54.07 -3.40
N GLY A 596 -13.44 54.96 -3.48
CA GLY A 596 -14.29 55.17 -4.68
C GLY A 596 -15.49 54.24 -4.82
N VAL A 597 -15.71 53.29 -3.90
CA VAL A 597 -16.87 52.36 -3.90
C VAL A 597 -17.60 52.32 -2.58
N ALA A 598 -16.95 52.79 -1.50
CA ALA A 598 -17.59 52.98 -0.22
C ALA A 598 -18.76 53.97 -0.38
N PHE A 599 -19.98 53.48 -0.10
CA PHE A 599 -21.22 54.23 -0.27
C PHE A 599 -21.79 54.69 1.07
N TRP A 600 -21.66 53.87 2.12
CA TRP A 600 -22.31 54.09 3.42
C TRP A 600 -21.34 54.62 4.48
N GLY A 601 -20.02 54.43 4.27
CA GLY A 601 -18.98 54.73 5.27
C GLY A 601 -18.85 53.62 6.31
N ALA A 602 -17.68 53.52 6.94
CA ALA A 602 -17.30 52.37 7.78
C ALA A 602 -18.27 52.14 8.95
N ASP A 603 -18.75 53.20 9.61
CA ASP A 603 -19.65 53.09 10.77
C ASP A 603 -21.04 52.57 10.40
N GLU A 604 -21.62 53.07 9.30
CA GLU A 604 -22.97 52.65 8.87
C GLU A 604 -22.93 51.27 8.20
N ALA A 605 -21.83 50.93 7.50
CA ALA A 605 -21.58 49.60 6.99
C ALA A 605 -21.45 48.57 8.12
N TRP A 606 -20.82 48.92 9.24
CA TRP A 606 -20.77 48.06 10.43
C TRP A 606 -22.15 47.81 11.03
N ARG A 607 -23.02 48.83 11.05
CA ARG A 607 -24.41 48.69 11.51
C ARG A 607 -25.23 47.79 10.60
N LEU A 608 -25.11 47.96 9.29
CA LEU A 608 -25.81 47.14 8.30
C LEU A 608 -25.30 45.71 8.28
N ASP A 609 -23.98 45.49 8.41
CA ASP A 609 -23.39 44.16 8.51
C ASP A 609 -23.87 43.45 9.78
N ARG A 610 -23.96 44.16 10.91
CA ARG A 610 -24.56 43.61 12.13
C ARG A 610 -26.00 43.15 11.93
N GLN A 611 -26.81 43.85 11.11
CA GLN A 611 -28.15 43.39 10.74
C GLN A 611 -28.11 42.17 9.81
N ALA A 612 -27.14 42.10 8.90
CA ALA A 612 -26.89 40.92 8.07
C ALA A 612 -26.58 39.69 8.95
N GLN A 613 -25.68 39.82 9.93
CA GLN A 613 -25.34 38.73 10.85
C GLN A 613 -26.55 38.29 11.69
N ILE A 614 -27.47 39.21 12.04
CA ILE A 614 -28.75 38.86 12.67
C ILE A 614 -29.63 38.04 11.72
N LEU A 615 -29.74 38.43 10.45
CA LEU A 615 -30.48 37.67 9.43
C LEU A 615 -29.88 36.28 9.20
N TRP A 616 -28.56 36.15 9.23
CA TRP A 616 -27.86 34.86 9.17
C TRP A 616 -28.25 33.96 10.35
N LEU A 617 -28.23 34.52 11.57
CA LEU A 617 -28.60 33.79 12.78
C LEU A 617 -30.07 33.37 12.75
N VAL A 618 -30.98 34.26 12.30
CA VAL A 618 -32.40 33.95 12.12
C VAL A 618 -32.59 32.82 11.09
N GLY A 619 -31.85 32.88 9.98
CA GLY A 619 -31.85 31.85 8.95
C GLY A 619 -31.43 30.48 9.48
N LEU A 620 -30.31 30.43 10.21
CA LEU A 620 -29.82 29.21 10.86
C LEU A 620 -30.78 28.65 11.90
N CYS A 621 -31.36 29.50 12.75
CA CYS A 621 -32.33 29.07 13.75
C CYS A 621 -33.61 28.51 13.09
N ALA A 622 -34.11 29.17 12.03
CA ALA A 622 -35.27 28.69 11.28
C ALA A 622 -35.00 27.36 10.56
N ASP A 623 -33.80 27.16 10.01
CA ASP A 623 -33.40 25.91 9.36
C ASP A 623 -33.23 24.76 10.37
N ALA A 624 -32.62 25.05 11.52
CA ALA A 624 -32.49 24.10 12.62
C ALA A 624 -33.85 23.70 13.19
N LEU A 625 -34.78 24.65 13.33
CA LEU A 625 -36.17 24.38 13.74
C LEU A 625 -36.92 23.55 12.69
N THR A 626 -36.72 23.82 11.40
CA THR A 626 -37.29 23.02 10.30
C THR A 626 -36.79 21.57 10.36
N CYS A 627 -35.50 21.37 10.62
CA CYS A 627 -34.92 20.04 10.81
C CYS A 627 -35.46 19.33 12.06
N ALA A 628 -35.61 20.05 13.18
CA ALA A 628 -36.20 19.51 14.41
C ALA A 628 -37.68 19.12 14.23
N PHE A 629 -38.45 19.90 13.47
CA PHE A 629 -39.86 19.60 13.16
C PHE A 629 -40.00 18.35 12.28
N ARG A 630 -39.11 18.18 11.30
CA ARG A 630 -39.04 16.97 10.46
C ARG A 630 -38.66 15.74 11.26
N LEU A 631 -37.70 15.85 12.19
CA LEU A 631 -37.35 14.74 13.09
C LEU A 631 -38.54 14.34 13.98
N ARG A 632 -39.35 15.31 14.41
CA ARG A 632 -40.58 15.05 15.16
C ARG A 632 -41.69 14.40 14.30
N SER A 633 -41.88 14.84 13.06
CA SER A 633 -42.89 14.23 12.17
C SER A 633 -42.53 12.80 11.75
N ILE A 634 -41.24 12.50 11.61
CA ILE A 634 -40.74 11.14 11.39
C ILE A 634 -40.97 10.26 12.65
N SER A 635 -40.84 10.82 13.85
CA SER A 635 -41.12 10.09 15.10
C SER A 635 -42.61 9.88 15.40
N SER A 636 -43.53 10.66 14.80
CA SER A 636 -44.99 10.48 14.97
C SER A 636 -45.63 9.53 13.97
N VAL A 637 -44.90 9.04 12.96
CA VAL A 637 -45.39 8.05 11.97
C VAL A 637 -45.00 6.61 12.37
N GLY A 638 -44.22 6.44 13.43
CA GLY A 638 -43.75 5.13 13.93
C GLY A 638 -44.70 4.43 14.91
N GLY A 639 -46.00 4.37 14.64
CA GLY A 639 -46.98 3.76 15.55
C GLY A 639 -48.22 3.20 14.85
N GLY A 640 -48.09 2.12 14.08
CA GLY A 640 -49.23 1.37 13.53
C GLY A 640 -48.77 0.15 12.74
N ALA A 641 -49.11 -1.05 13.21
CA ALA A 641 -48.82 -2.32 12.55
C ALA A 641 -49.56 -2.44 11.20
N PRO A 642 -49.01 -3.13 10.17
CA PRO A 642 -49.62 -3.18 8.85
C PRO A 642 -50.67 -4.30 8.77
N SER A 643 -51.89 -3.95 8.39
CA SER A 643 -52.90 -4.91 7.91
C SER A 643 -52.89 -4.97 6.38
N THR A 644 -52.93 -6.20 5.89
CA THR A 644 -53.07 -6.62 4.50
C THR A 644 -54.39 -6.17 3.88
N GLU A 645 -54.30 -5.25 2.93
CA GLU A 645 -55.18 -5.02 1.77
C GLU A 645 -54.57 -3.82 1.02
N GLU A 646 -54.87 -3.62 -0.26
CA GLU A 646 -54.28 -2.59 -1.14
C GLU A 646 -52.88 -2.91 -1.73
N LYS A 647 -52.75 -4.13 -2.26
CA LYS A 647 -51.89 -4.39 -3.44
C LYS A 647 -52.73 -5.00 -4.53
N GLU A 648 -53.61 -4.22 -5.15
CA GLU A 648 -54.25 -4.53 -6.44
C GLU A 648 -55.20 -3.39 -6.80
N GLU A 649 -54.71 -2.32 -7.42
CA GLU A 649 -55.48 -1.38 -8.25
C GLU A 649 -54.60 -0.16 -8.59
N GLU A 650 -53.71 -0.27 -9.56
CA GLU A 650 -53.38 0.83 -10.51
C GLU A 650 -52.33 0.38 -11.54
N LYS A 651 -52.65 -0.71 -12.24
CA LYS A 651 -52.17 -0.94 -13.59
C LYS A 651 -53.35 -1.51 -14.36
N VAL A 652 -53.93 -0.69 -15.24
CA VAL A 652 -54.70 -1.03 -16.47
C VAL A 652 -55.79 0.02 -16.69
N LYS A 653 -55.49 1.05 -17.50
CA LYS A 653 -56.28 1.41 -18.70
C LYS A 653 -55.75 2.68 -19.36
N VAL A 654 -55.20 2.49 -20.55
CA VAL A 654 -55.06 3.52 -21.58
C VAL A 654 -55.88 3.05 -22.78
N LYS A 655 -56.66 3.99 -23.36
CA LYS A 655 -57.24 4.07 -24.72
C LYS A 655 -58.62 3.47 -25.05
N ASN A 656 -59.63 4.35 -25.20
CA ASN A 656 -60.31 4.82 -26.44
C ASN A 656 -61.71 5.38 -26.08
N GLU A 657 -61.91 6.70 -26.04
CA GLU A 657 -62.29 7.65 -27.11
C GLU A 657 -63.78 7.61 -27.54
N GLY A 658 -64.47 8.76 -27.39
CA GLY A 658 -65.83 9.02 -27.88
C GLY A 658 -66.55 10.22 -27.22
N GLU A 659 -66.10 11.44 -27.54
CA GLU A 659 -66.80 12.75 -27.66
C GLU A 659 -67.96 13.13 -26.70
N HIS A 660 -67.97 14.27 -25.99
CA HIS A 660 -67.89 15.63 -26.53
C HIS A 660 -67.58 16.70 -25.43
N LYS A 661 -66.59 17.58 -25.72
CA LYS A 661 -66.41 19.03 -25.38
C LYS A 661 -65.06 19.47 -24.74
N SER A 662 -64.23 20.02 -25.64
CA SER A 662 -63.30 21.19 -25.57
C SER A 662 -61.84 21.11 -25.06
N LEU A 663 -60.90 21.18 -26.03
CA LEU A 663 -59.72 22.09 -26.24
C LEU A 663 -58.52 22.05 -25.25
N THR A 664 -57.22 22.07 -25.60
CA THR A 664 -56.40 22.02 -26.85
C THR A 664 -54.89 21.88 -26.51
N SER A 665 -54.17 21.06 -27.30
CA SER A 665 -52.74 21.10 -27.74
C SER A 665 -51.62 21.81 -26.94
N ALA A 666 -50.66 21.06 -26.37
CA ALA A 666 -49.53 21.58 -25.58
C ALA A 666 -48.17 21.73 -26.31
N ASP A 667 -47.97 21.16 -27.50
CA ASP A 667 -46.61 21.11 -28.12
C ASP A 667 -46.35 22.11 -29.25
N GLY A 668 -47.37 22.84 -29.74
CA GLY A 668 -47.15 24.07 -30.51
C GLY A 668 -46.88 25.30 -29.63
N ALA A 669 -47.27 25.22 -28.35
CA ALA A 669 -47.19 26.30 -27.37
C ALA A 669 -45.76 26.56 -26.87
N LYS A 670 -44.92 25.52 -26.78
CA LYS A 670 -43.56 25.65 -26.22
C LYS A 670 -42.60 26.45 -27.11
N THR A 671 -42.77 26.42 -28.44
CA THR A 671 -41.95 27.21 -29.38
C THR A 671 -42.41 28.67 -29.49
N ALA A 672 -43.71 28.93 -29.30
CA ALA A 672 -44.26 30.29 -29.23
C ALA A 672 -43.95 30.95 -27.88
N GLU A 673 -44.00 30.19 -26.79
CA GLU A 673 -43.65 30.64 -25.43
C GLU A 673 -42.16 31.01 -25.32
N LEU A 674 -41.29 30.32 -26.06
CA LEU A 674 -39.86 30.65 -26.13
C LEU A 674 -39.59 31.96 -26.90
N TYR A 675 -40.33 32.23 -27.98
CA TYR A 675 -40.24 33.50 -28.71
C TYR A 675 -40.82 34.67 -27.92
N SER A 676 -41.93 34.45 -27.18
CA SER A 676 -42.51 35.44 -26.28
C SER A 676 -41.59 35.77 -25.09
N ARG A 677 -40.88 34.78 -24.53
CA ARG A 677 -39.85 35.01 -23.52
C ARG A 677 -38.64 35.77 -24.08
N LEU A 678 -38.17 35.40 -25.26
CA LEU A 678 -37.04 36.08 -25.91
C LEU A 678 -37.31 37.58 -26.16
N VAL A 679 -38.54 37.93 -26.55
CA VAL A 679 -38.97 39.32 -26.78
C VAL A 679 -39.18 40.08 -25.46
N ALA A 680 -39.70 39.41 -24.42
CA ALA A 680 -39.82 39.99 -23.08
C ALA A 680 -38.43 40.27 -22.46
N ASP A 681 -37.49 39.33 -22.59
CA ASP A 681 -36.12 39.48 -22.09
C ASP A 681 -35.33 40.57 -22.86
N LEU A 682 -35.65 40.79 -24.15
CA LEU A 682 -35.08 41.89 -24.96
C LEU A 682 -35.62 43.27 -24.55
N LEU A 683 -36.89 43.35 -24.14
CA LEU A 683 -37.53 44.57 -23.66
C LEU A 683 -37.12 44.90 -22.22
N ASP A 684 -36.89 43.89 -21.38
CA ASP A 684 -36.33 44.05 -20.03
C ASP A 684 -34.83 44.37 -20.05
N ALA A 685 -34.11 44.05 -21.14
CA ALA A 685 -32.74 44.49 -21.37
C ALA A 685 -32.63 45.96 -21.82
N LEU A 686 -33.69 46.55 -22.39
CA LEU A 686 -33.74 47.94 -22.85
C LEU A 686 -33.83 48.95 -21.69
N ILE A 687 -34.45 48.56 -20.58
CA ILE A 687 -34.67 49.41 -19.40
C ILE A 687 -33.34 49.74 -18.68
N PRO A 688 -32.45 48.78 -18.39
CA PRO A 688 -31.11 49.06 -17.87
C PRO A 688 -30.24 49.83 -18.87
N ALA A 689 -30.34 49.52 -20.17
CA ALA A 689 -29.51 50.14 -21.22
C ALA A 689 -29.81 51.63 -21.43
N SER A 690 -31.07 52.05 -21.30
CA SER A 690 -31.49 53.47 -21.31
C SER A 690 -31.07 54.19 -20.02
N SER A 691 -31.20 53.52 -18.86
CA SER A 691 -30.89 54.08 -17.54
C SER A 691 -29.39 54.36 -17.31
N ILE A 692 -28.50 53.62 -17.99
CA ILE A 692 -27.04 53.80 -17.96
C ILE A 692 -26.48 54.54 -19.19
N GLY A 693 -27.35 55.11 -20.04
CA GLY A 693 -26.97 55.99 -21.14
C GLY A 693 -26.39 55.31 -22.39
N TYR A 694 -26.71 54.03 -22.62
CA TYR A 694 -26.15 53.26 -23.74
C TYR A 694 -26.95 53.39 -25.05
N VAL A 695 -28.23 53.81 -25.00
CA VAL A 695 -29.13 54.06 -26.16
C VAL A 695 -30.08 55.24 -25.86
N SER A 696 -30.33 56.14 -26.82
CA SER A 696 -31.29 57.26 -26.65
C SER A 696 -32.67 56.94 -27.21
N VAL A 697 -33.71 57.01 -26.39
CA VAL A 697 -35.10 56.68 -26.77
C VAL A 697 -36.05 57.67 -26.08
N ASP A 698 -37.12 58.11 -26.75
CA ASP A 698 -38.11 59.05 -26.21
C ASP A 698 -38.94 58.44 -25.05
N ASP A 699 -39.23 59.24 -24.01
CA ASP A 699 -39.91 58.82 -22.78
C ASP A 699 -41.28 58.15 -23.04
N GLY A 700 -41.98 58.55 -24.10
CA GLY A 700 -43.26 57.94 -24.51
C GLY A 700 -43.13 56.50 -25.00
N LEU A 701 -41.99 56.13 -25.60
CA LEU A 701 -41.73 54.78 -26.10
C LEU A 701 -41.43 53.81 -24.95
N ILE A 702 -40.78 54.30 -23.89
CA ILE A 702 -40.53 53.55 -22.65
C ILE A 702 -41.85 53.25 -21.94
N GLY A 703 -42.76 54.23 -21.89
CA GLY A 703 -44.11 54.03 -21.36
C GLY A 703 -44.90 52.96 -22.13
N ILE A 704 -44.82 52.95 -23.46
CA ILE A 704 -45.47 51.93 -24.30
C ILE A 704 -44.83 50.54 -24.09
N ALA A 705 -43.50 50.47 -23.98
CA ALA A 705 -42.77 49.22 -23.71
C ALA A 705 -43.11 48.62 -22.34
N MET A 706 -43.24 49.47 -21.31
CA MET A 706 -43.69 49.04 -19.98
C MET A 706 -45.13 48.54 -19.99
N VAL A 707 -46.05 49.18 -20.73
CA VAL A 707 -47.43 48.71 -20.88
C VAL A 707 -47.48 47.37 -21.62
N CYS A 708 -46.70 47.19 -22.68
CA CYS A 708 -46.63 45.93 -23.43
C CYS A 708 -45.99 44.79 -22.61
N SER A 709 -44.91 45.04 -21.87
CA SER A 709 -44.28 44.06 -20.96
C SER A 709 -45.25 43.68 -19.83
N THR A 710 -45.94 44.66 -19.25
CA THR A 710 -46.95 44.42 -18.21
C THR A 710 -48.15 43.66 -18.77
N MET A 711 -48.61 43.90 -20.00
CA MET A 711 -49.68 43.11 -20.63
C MET A 711 -49.27 41.68 -21.00
N LEU A 712 -47.98 41.44 -21.24
CA LEU A 712 -47.43 40.11 -21.52
C LEU A 712 -47.14 39.31 -20.24
N THR A 713 -46.93 39.97 -19.10
CA THR A 713 -46.53 39.35 -17.81
C THR A 713 -47.59 39.43 -16.69
N ALA A 714 -48.59 40.32 -16.80
CA ALA A 714 -49.73 40.38 -15.88
C ALA A 714 -50.63 39.16 -16.05
N THR A 715 -50.41 38.14 -15.22
CA THR A 715 -51.33 37.02 -14.98
C THR A 715 -52.69 37.51 -14.47
N PRO A 716 -53.82 36.94 -14.92
CA PRO A 716 -54.61 36.11 -14.01
C PRO A 716 -55.43 35.01 -14.75
N THR A 717 -54.93 33.77 -14.73
CA THR A 717 -55.60 32.51 -15.17
C THR A 717 -56.80 32.62 -16.14
N ARG A 718 -56.51 32.44 -17.44
CA ARG A 718 -57.42 32.13 -18.59
C ARG A 718 -58.26 33.28 -19.22
N CYS A 719 -57.68 34.01 -20.17
CA CYS A 719 -58.41 34.85 -21.15
C CYS A 719 -58.74 34.08 -22.45
N TYR A 720 -59.73 33.18 -22.42
CA TYR A 720 -60.34 32.59 -23.64
C TYR A 720 -61.85 32.81 -23.73
N LYS A 721 -62.45 33.85 -23.13
CA LYS A 721 -63.92 34.01 -23.25
C LYS A 721 -64.48 35.39 -23.52
N TRP A 722 -63.65 36.35 -23.93
CA TRP A 722 -64.16 37.69 -24.23
C TRP A 722 -63.43 38.39 -25.38
N TYR A 723 -63.28 37.74 -26.55
CA TYR A 723 -63.27 38.46 -27.85
C TYR A 723 -63.31 37.55 -29.10
N LEU A 724 -64.28 36.63 -29.18
CA LEU A 724 -64.77 36.19 -30.49
C LEU A 724 -66.30 36.20 -30.48
N GLN A 725 -66.83 37.41 -30.57
CA GLN A 725 -68.03 37.76 -31.33
C GLN A 725 -67.95 39.29 -31.46
N ILE A 726 -67.38 39.75 -32.58
CA ILE A 726 -68.15 40.34 -33.67
C ILE A 726 -68.71 41.70 -33.25
N THR A 727 -68.09 42.73 -33.81
CA THR A 727 -68.57 44.10 -34.07
C THR A 727 -70.02 44.11 -34.61
N PRO A 728 -70.78 45.22 -34.47
CA PRO A 728 -70.39 46.60 -34.80
C PRO A 728 -69.94 47.44 -33.61
#